data_AF-A0A4Q3YI45-F1
#
_entry.id   AF-A0A4Q3YI45-F1
#
_cell.length_a   1.000
_cell.length_b   1.000
_cell.length_c   1.000
_cell.angle_alpha   90.00
_cell.angle_beta   90.00
_cell.angle_gamma   90.00
#
_symmetry.space_group_name_H-M   'P 1'
#
loop_
_entity.id
_entity.type
_entity.pdbx_description
1 polymer ?
#
loop_
_entity_poly.entity_id
_entity_poly.type
_entity_poly.pdbx_seq_one_letter_code
_entity_poly.pdbx_strand_id
1 'polypeptide(L)'
;MASTSNATHAAVIDAVGTGTSQTADLHLMSLSNGSNTLGFAGTKGYAITTRGDAYSTAADQNDLVFLNANATAWREDFRIDSLTGRVGIGISAPTSALQVNGVVTATGFIGPVTSSSAGTAAGYTINSDSDSTGSDGGVNIQVRGATKLAITDGGNVGVGGEAAPISQLANTSANSADSTGTGIAGAGITWLTNAAGYVQSLTNSSTAGTANGLYVKTAGTAATNRILTLNAAGSDVMAVTGQGRVGIGTTNPAQLLSLSSASTNSTAIRLDNTDTGGRNFSINSTGSTSATGAGSFAIYDSVAAAFRLTINPTGNVGLGSMSPGTVAGLTIPSPALHLAADGTITALATEGSSILLDPRYKARSRGFGYISSSVYAETGGGNDRGQLILGAGGMVSGTQQLTKAVVIQDTGSVGIGTSAPSGLLDVKGLVQIGSNTATSSNFVVDPSLSSQGYVRITTDSSANYLQSGLAGTTGSGKDLRIGPALTTSPWMNFQASTGSVGIGTTVPMGKLDVVNSGPASIRIGGTSDTFLRMVASGNPSGSRVWDMRTDSTNSGNFYIAKTNDAEAATTSVPFLISTAGNVGLGTTAPSYKLHAMGSVYADTGFVGSSYSSPEGGSLRLLNPSKTGAIANDWTLFNMTGAYGNGLAFWRYFQNGTNAGPAMFIRDDGNVGIGISNTSLAGLQVATTVGNTVAMFGSGTAGISIVRDAPGIYHNSYWNGGPLFMG
;
A
#
# COMPACT_ATOMS: atom_id res chain seq x y z
N MET A 1 -56.63 5.71 10.94
CA MET A 1 -57.64 6.42 11.76
C MET A 1 -57.42 7.91 11.59
N ALA A 2 -58.14 8.76 12.34
CA ALA A 2 -57.87 10.19 12.50
C ALA A 2 -56.36 10.50 12.72
N SER A 3 -55.84 11.72 12.48
CA SER A 3 -56.54 12.99 12.76
C SER A 3 -56.09 14.20 11.94
N THR A 4 -57.08 14.93 11.42
CA THR A 4 -57.16 16.40 11.46
C THR A 4 -55.87 17.22 11.31
N SER A 5 -55.26 17.20 10.13
CA SER A 5 -54.47 18.34 9.68
C SER A 5 -54.46 18.46 8.15
N ASN A 6 -54.33 19.71 7.71
CA ASN A 6 -54.16 20.09 6.31
C ASN A 6 -52.89 19.48 5.69
N ALA A 7 -52.84 19.51 4.36
CA ALA A 7 -51.77 19.07 3.46
C ALA A 7 -51.64 17.53 3.24
N THR A 8 -51.90 17.13 1.99
CA THR A 8 -51.31 15.97 1.27
C THR A 8 -51.15 14.66 2.05
N HIS A 9 -52.11 13.74 1.92
CA HIS A 9 -51.99 12.37 2.48
C HIS A 9 -51.65 11.32 1.40
N ALA A 10 -50.66 10.47 1.69
CA ALA A 10 -50.33 9.23 0.99
C ALA A 10 -49.71 8.22 2.00
N ALA A 11 -49.75 6.92 1.68
CA ALA A 11 -49.18 5.83 2.50
C ALA A 11 -48.10 5.07 1.70
N VAL A 12 -47.07 4.54 2.38
CA VAL A 12 -45.83 4.01 1.78
C VAL A 12 -45.41 2.67 2.42
N ILE A 13 -44.78 1.78 1.65
CA ILE A 13 -44.28 0.44 2.04
C ILE A 13 -42.90 0.20 1.39
N ASP A 14 -41.96 -0.46 2.08
CA ASP A 14 -40.55 -0.70 1.66
C ASP A 14 -40.06 -2.11 2.09
N ALA A 15 -39.24 -2.78 1.27
CA ALA A 15 -38.69 -4.12 1.53
C ALA A 15 -37.43 -4.43 0.67
N VAL A 16 -36.46 -5.18 1.23
CA VAL A 16 -35.11 -5.41 0.63
C VAL A 16 -34.80 -6.91 0.50
N GLY A 17 -34.23 -7.35 -0.64
CA GLY A 17 -33.97 -8.77 -0.95
C GLY A 17 -32.50 -9.12 -1.22
N THR A 18 -32.08 -10.35 -0.86
CA THR A 18 -30.68 -10.82 -0.92
C THR A 18 -30.46 -12.17 -1.63
N GLY A 19 -31.48 -12.69 -2.34
CA GLY A 19 -31.41 -13.94 -3.11
C GLY A 19 -32.45 -13.97 -4.23
N THR A 20 -32.21 -14.76 -5.28
CA THR A 20 -32.98 -14.72 -6.55
C THR A 20 -34.47 -15.06 -6.40
N SER A 21 -35.33 -14.23 -7.01
CA SER A 21 -36.79 -14.37 -7.14
C SER A 21 -37.63 -14.18 -5.86
N GLN A 22 -37.89 -12.92 -5.46
CA GLN A 22 -38.73 -12.52 -4.30
C GLN A 22 -39.76 -11.43 -4.69
N THR A 23 -40.88 -11.31 -3.95
CA THR A 23 -41.98 -10.33 -4.19
C THR A 23 -42.51 -9.70 -2.89
N ALA A 24 -43.15 -8.53 -2.99
CA ALA A 24 -43.81 -7.83 -1.88
C ALA A 24 -45.23 -7.40 -2.27
N ASP A 25 -46.22 -7.72 -1.42
CA ASP A 25 -47.64 -7.75 -1.82
C ASP A 25 -48.55 -7.01 -0.82
N LEU A 26 -49.49 -6.20 -1.35
CA LEU A 26 -50.61 -5.64 -0.58
C LEU A 26 -51.90 -6.41 -0.89
N HIS A 27 -52.29 -7.29 0.02
CA HIS A 27 -53.49 -8.11 -0.15
C HIS A 27 -54.78 -7.38 0.24
N LEU A 28 -55.64 -7.12 -0.75
CA LEU A 28 -56.98 -6.59 -0.56
C LEU A 28 -57.99 -7.74 -0.55
N MET A 29 -58.14 -8.33 0.63
CA MET A 29 -59.15 -9.36 0.90
C MET A 29 -60.38 -8.69 1.49
N SER A 30 -61.51 -8.76 0.78
CA SER A 30 -62.80 -8.42 1.40
C SER A 30 -63.24 -9.54 2.34
N LEU A 31 -64.24 -9.23 3.15
CA LEU A 31 -64.64 -10.01 4.30
C LEU A 31 -66.05 -10.54 4.15
N SER A 32 -66.21 -11.75 4.67
CA SER A 32 -67.47 -12.39 4.96
C SER A 32 -67.09 -13.70 5.71
N ASN A 33 -67.78 -14.07 6.80
CA ASN A 33 -67.35 -15.12 7.75
C ASN A 33 -68.40 -16.23 7.96
N GLY A 34 -68.11 -17.50 7.61
CA GLY A 34 -68.94 -18.69 7.83
C GLY A 34 -70.34 -18.58 7.21
N SER A 35 -71.28 -18.17 8.07
CA SER A 35 -72.51 -17.41 7.87
C SER A 35 -72.30 -16.06 7.14
N ASN A 36 -71.36 -16.05 6.18
CA ASN A 36 -71.28 -15.19 5.01
C ASN A 36 -70.26 -15.71 3.92
N THR A 37 -69.38 -16.70 4.17
CA THR A 37 -67.95 -16.72 3.70
C THR A 37 -67.64 -16.60 2.20
N LEU A 38 -66.55 -15.87 1.87
CA LEU A 38 -65.76 -16.14 0.67
C LEU A 38 -64.85 -17.37 0.96
N GLY A 39 -64.59 -18.27 0.00
CA GLY A 39 -63.45 -19.22 -0.01
C GLY A 39 -63.61 -20.66 0.56
N PHE A 40 -62.56 -21.48 0.36
CA PHE A 40 -62.40 -22.91 0.77
C PHE A 40 -62.13 -23.02 2.29
N ALA A 41 -62.97 -22.39 3.12
CA ALA A 41 -62.60 -21.93 4.47
C ALA A 41 -61.27 -21.13 4.47
N GLY A 42 -61.21 -19.93 3.87
CA GLY A 42 -62.35 -19.10 3.55
C GLY A 42 -62.02 -17.62 3.48
N THR A 43 -61.38 -17.16 2.40
CA THR A 43 -61.59 -15.81 1.83
C THR A 43 -61.20 -15.75 0.34
N LYS A 44 -61.63 -14.71 -0.40
CA LYS A 44 -61.31 -14.42 -1.83
C LYS A 44 -60.87 -12.95 -1.96
N GLY A 45 -59.93 -12.62 -2.86
CA GLY A 45 -59.46 -11.24 -3.03
C GLY A 45 -58.63 -10.98 -4.29
N TYR A 46 -58.14 -9.75 -4.42
CA TYR A 46 -57.22 -9.28 -5.47
C TYR A 46 -55.86 -8.93 -4.82
N ALA A 47 -54.78 -9.08 -5.59
CA ALA A 47 -53.42 -8.74 -5.15
C ALA A 47 -52.77 -7.74 -6.10
N ILE A 48 -51.95 -6.84 -5.54
CA ILE A 48 -51.09 -5.92 -6.28
C ILE A 48 -49.65 -6.21 -5.83
N THR A 49 -48.79 -6.49 -6.80
CA THR A 49 -47.42 -7.02 -6.65
C THR A 49 -46.45 -6.14 -7.41
N THR A 50 -45.30 -5.81 -6.82
CA THR A 50 -44.15 -5.24 -7.53
C THR A 50 -42.95 -6.21 -7.49
N ARG A 51 -42.17 -6.26 -8.58
CA ARG A 51 -41.08 -7.24 -8.77
C ARG A 51 -39.69 -6.56 -8.73
N GLY A 52 -38.77 -7.01 -7.88
CA GLY A 52 -37.50 -6.30 -7.61
C GLY A 52 -36.29 -6.65 -8.50
N ASP A 53 -35.23 -5.84 -8.38
CA ASP A 53 -34.01 -5.81 -9.24
C ASP A 53 -33.25 -7.14 -9.44
N ALA A 54 -33.45 -8.16 -8.60
CA ALA A 54 -32.76 -9.45 -8.70
C ALA A 54 -33.61 -10.56 -9.34
N TYR A 55 -34.58 -10.20 -10.20
CA TYR A 55 -35.47 -11.16 -10.85
C TYR A 55 -34.81 -11.90 -12.03
N SER A 56 -35.21 -13.16 -12.24
CA SER A 56 -34.48 -14.16 -13.07
C SER A 56 -34.30 -13.82 -14.56
N THR A 57 -35.09 -12.89 -15.07
CA THR A 57 -35.04 -12.38 -16.44
C THR A 57 -35.12 -10.85 -16.38
N ALA A 58 -34.16 -10.16 -16.98
CA ALA A 58 -34.04 -8.70 -16.86
C ALA A 58 -35.30 -7.94 -17.32
N ALA A 59 -36.07 -8.54 -18.24
CA ALA A 59 -37.31 -7.98 -18.80
C ALA A 59 -38.48 -7.87 -17.80
N ASP A 60 -38.48 -8.59 -16.69
CA ASP A 60 -39.59 -8.61 -15.72
C ASP A 60 -39.25 -7.89 -14.39
N GLN A 61 -38.17 -7.09 -14.38
CA GLN A 61 -37.68 -6.35 -13.20
C GLN A 61 -38.29 -4.94 -13.13
N ASN A 62 -38.74 -4.54 -11.93
CA ASN A 62 -39.43 -3.28 -11.54
C ASN A 62 -40.92 -3.13 -11.92
N ASP A 63 -41.53 -4.22 -12.37
CA ASP A 63 -42.89 -4.22 -12.91
C ASP A 63 -44.00 -4.12 -11.85
N LEU A 64 -45.08 -3.42 -12.17
CA LEU A 64 -46.28 -3.26 -11.31
C LEU A 64 -47.43 -4.13 -11.82
N VAL A 65 -47.88 -5.11 -11.04
CA VAL A 65 -48.76 -6.18 -11.50
C VAL A 65 -50.01 -6.30 -10.62
N PHE A 66 -51.16 -6.54 -11.24
CA PHE A 66 -52.47 -6.72 -10.63
C PHE A 66 -53.01 -8.12 -10.99
N LEU A 67 -53.29 -8.93 -9.96
CA LEU A 67 -53.58 -10.35 -10.08
C LEU A 67 -54.91 -10.74 -9.42
N ASN A 68 -55.57 -11.76 -9.99
CA ASN A 68 -56.86 -12.30 -9.54
C ASN A 68 -56.83 -13.84 -9.40
N ALA A 69 -57.54 -14.41 -8.42
CA ALA A 69 -57.55 -15.85 -8.14
C ALA A 69 -58.72 -16.59 -8.81
N ASN A 70 -58.39 -17.50 -9.73
CA ASN A 70 -59.31 -18.40 -10.42
C ASN A 70 -59.20 -19.82 -9.84
N ALA A 71 -60.10 -20.18 -8.91
CA ALA A 71 -60.47 -21.50 -8.35
C ALA A 71 -59.38 -22.54 -7.96
N THR A 72 -58.30 -22.67 -8.74
CA THR A 72 -57.13 -23.53 -8.56
C THR A 72 -55.78 -22.78 -8.70
N ALA A 73 -55.72 -21.56 -9.25
CA ALA A 73 -54.47 -20.77 -9.41
C ALA A 73 -54.69 -19.24 -9.53
N TRP A 74 -53.61 -18.45 -9.43
CA TRP A 74 -53.62 -16.99 -9.69
C TRP A 74 -53.38 -16.65 -11.16
N ARG A 75 -54.03 -15.58 -11.66
CA ARG A 75 -53.99 -15.11 -13.04
C ARG A 75 -53.61 -13.62 -13.12
N GLU A 76 -52.81 -13.28 -14.13
CA GLU A 76 -52.34 -11.91 -14.40
C GLU A 76 -53.34 -11.18 -15.30
N ASP A 77 -54.04 -10.22 -14.71
CA ASP A 77 -55.16 -9.52 -15.34
C ASP A 77 -54.85 -8.05 -15.65
N PHE A 78 -53.83 -7.46 -15.04
CA PHE A 78 -53.20 -6.23 -15.53
C PHE A 78 -51.74 -6.18 -15.09
N ARG A 79 -50.84 -5.66 -15.91
CA ARG A 79 -49.48 -5.29 -15.46
C ARG A 79 -49.05 -3.99 -16.10
N ILE A 80 -48.02 -3.37 -15.54
CA ILE A 80 -47.17 -2.39 -16.19
C ILE A 80 -45.79 -3.03 -16.15
N ASP A 81 -45.40 -3.61 -17.28
CA ASP A 81 -44.00 -3.93 -17.54
C ASP A 81 -43.23 -2.62 -17.50
N SER A 82 -42.24 -2.51 -16.62
CA SER A 82 -41.55 -1.26 -16.30
C SER A 82 -40.33 -1.03 -17.17
N LEU A 83 -39.66 -2.12 -17.56
CA LEU A 83 -38.53 -2.07 -18.49
C LEU A 83 -38.98 -1.61 -19.89
N THR A 84 -40.24 -1.91 -20.27
CA THR A 84 -40.84 -1.48 -21.55
C THR A 84 -41.96 -0.44 -21.41
N GLY A 85 -42.38 -0.12 -20.18
CA GLY A 85 -43.52 0.75 -19.87
C GLY A 85 -44.91 0.19 -20.26
N ARG A 86 -44.99 -1.08 -20.69
CA ARG A 86 -46.19 -1.62 -21.37
C ARG A 86 -47.23 -2.12 -20.40
N VAL A 87 -48.45 -1.63 -20.59
CA VAL A 87 -49.58 -2.06 -19.79
C VAL A 87 -50.24 -3.29 -20.42
N GLY A 88 -50.55 -4.29 -19.61
CA GLY A 88 -51.39 -5.43 -20.00
C GLY A 88 -52.77 -5.32 -19.39
N ILE A 89 -53.78 -5.86 -20.08
CA ILE A 89 -55.04 -6.27 -19.46
C ILE A 89 -55.36 -7.71 -19.89
N GLY A 90 -55.25 -8.69 -19.00
CA GLY A 90 -55.60 -10.09 -19.24
C GLY A 90 -54.61 -10.91 -20.09
N ILE A 91 -53.49 -10.31 -20.51
CA ILE A 91 -52.37 -10.95 -21.18
C ILE A 91 -51.10 -10.74 -20.32
N SER A 92 -50.40 -11.83 -20.01
CA SER A 92 -49.38 -11.89 -18.96
C SER A 92 -48.03 -11.29 -19.35
N ALA A 93 -47.62 -11.44 -20.61
CA ALA A 93 -46.56 -10.65 -21.21
C ALA A 93 -47.22 -9.73 -22.24
N PRO A 94 -47.68 -8.52 -21.86
CA PRO A 94 -48.29 -7.57 -22.76
C PRO A 94 -47.24 -7.02 -23.70
N THR A 95 -47.16 -7.66 -24.85
CA THR A 95 -46.34 -7.20 -25.97
C THR A 95 -46.85 -5.85 -26.51
N SER A 96 -48.01 -5.34 -26.07
CA SER A 96 -48.56 -4.02 -26.42
C SER A 96 -48.73 -3.08 -25.23
N ALA A 97 -48.69 -1.77 -25.47
CA ALA A 97 -48.74 -0.71 -24.46
C ALA A 97 -50.03 -0.65 -23.61
N LEU A 98 -51.15 -1.17 -24.12
CA LEU A 98 -52.32 -1.56 -23.34
C LEU A 98 -52.95 -2.80 -24.00
N GLN A 99 -52.35 -3.97 -23.81
CA GLN A 99 -52.81 -5.18 -24.49
C GLN A 99 -54.00 -5.80 -23.78
N VAL A 100 -55.21 -5.56 -24.30
CA VAL A 100 -56.43 -6.19 -23.76
C VAL A 100 -56.68 -7.54 -24.42
N ASN A 101 -56.49 -8.62 -23.66
CA ASN A 101 -56.85 -9.98 -24.05
C ASN A 101 -58.35 -10.22 -23.82
N GLY A 102 -59.15 -9.64 -24.70
CA GLY A 102 -60.60 -9.74 -24.60
C GLY A 102 -61.29 -8.76 -25.52
N VAL A 103 -62.57 -8.99 -25.74
CA VAL A 103 -63.40 -8.10 -26.54
C VAL A 103 -63.68 -6.83 -25.73
N VAL A 104 -63.00 -5.74 -26.08
CA VAL A 104 -63.38 -4.40 -25.62
C VAL A 104 -64.64 -4.01 -26.38
N THR A 105 -65.79 -4.03 -25.70
CA THR A 105 -67.05 -3.59 -26.29
C THR A 105 -67.35 -2.16 -25.84
N ALA A 106 -67.44 -1.26 -26.80
CA ALA A 106 -67.87 0.12 -26.64
C ALA A 106 -68.79 0.49 -27.81
N THR A 107 -69.57 1.55 -27.65
CA THR A 107 -70.65 1.95 -28.57
C THR A 107 -70.19 2.57 -29.89
N GLY A 108 -68.88 2.74 -30.10
CA GLY A 108 -68.31 3.38 -31.28
C GLY A 108 -66.95 2.80 -31.69
N PHE A 109 -66.98 1.78 -32.55
CA PHE A 109 -65.86 1.26 -33.35
C PHE A 109 -66.33 1.11 -34.82
N ILE A 110 -65.46 1.24 -35.84
CA ILE A 110 -65.82 1.70 -37.22
C ILE A 110 -65.06 0.92 -38.37
N GLY A 111 -65.71 0.22 -39.38
CA GLY A 111 -65.07 -0.56 -40.53
C GLY A 111 -65.97 -1.33 -41.65
N PRO A 112 -65.43 -1.97 -42.76
CA PRO A 112 -66.10 -2.27 -44.13
C PRO A 112 -66.08 -3.71 -44.88
N VAL A 113 -66.75 -3.94 -46.09
CA VAL A 113 -67.01 -5.26 -46.88
C VAL A 113 -67.17 -5.19 -48.49
N THR A 114 -67.12 -6.28 -49.34
CA THR A 114 -67.16 -6.35 -50.88
C THR A 114 -67.90 -7.52 -51.65
N SER A 115 -68.26 -7.41 -52.97
CA SER A 115 -68.53 -8.52 -53.98
C SER A 115 -68.74 -8.09 -55.49
N SER A 116 -69.05 -9.00 -56.44
CA SER A 116 -69.17 -8.78 -57.92
C SER A 116 -70.32 -9.53 -58.64
N SER A 117 -71.07 -8.87 -59.56
CA SER A 117 -71.64 -9.47 -60.80
C SER A 117 -72.42 -8.47 -61.68
N ALA A 118 -72.52 -8.80 -62.97
CA ALA A 118 -73.20 -8.06 -64.04
C ALA A 118 -74.64 -7.57 -63.73
N GLY A 119 -74.91 -6.30 -64.08
CA GLY A 119 -76.23 -5.66 -64.11
C GLY A 119 -76.16 -4.35 -64.90
N THR A 120 -77.02 -4.20 -65.90
CA THR A 120 -77.00 -3.26 -67.03
C THR A 120 -76.82 -1.75 -66.71
N ALA A 121 -76.13 -1.05 -67.63
CA ALA A 121 -76.31 0.37 -68.05
C ALA A 121 -75.27 1.47 -67.64
N ALA A 122 -74.24 1.65 -68.49
CA ALA A 122 -73.70 2.96 -68.90
C ALA A 122 -72.83 2.77 -70.18
N GLY A 123 -73.15 3.47 -71.27
CA GLY A 123 -72.59 3.17 -72.60
C GLY A 123 -71.30 3.92 -72.95
N TYR A 124 -70.36 3.22 -73.59
CA TYR A 124 -69.21 3.76 -74.31
C TYR A 124 -68.99 2.92 -75.57
N THR A 125 -69.08 3.52 -76.76
CA THR A 125 -69.06 2.79 -78.05
C THR A 125 -67.82 3.17 -78.85
N ILE A 126 -67.13 2.18 -79.44
CA ILE A 126 -65.93 2.36 -80.26
C ILE A 126 -66.30 2.02 -81.71
N ASN A 127 -66.06 2.94 -82.65
CA ASN A 127 -66.27 2.71 -84.08
C ASN A 127 -65.01 2.10 -84.69
N SER A 128 -65.14 0.93 -85.32
CA SER A 128 -64.12 0.34 -86.18
C SER A 128 -64.60 0.39 -87.63
N ASP A 129 -63.88 1.12 -88.49
CA ASP A 129 -64.14 1.12 -89.93
C ASP A 129 -63.75 -0.24 -90.55
N SER A 130 -64.47 -0.68 -91.58
CA SER A 130 -64.25 -1.98 -92.22
C SER A 130 -64.77 -2.00 -93.65
N ASP A 131 -63.90 -1.69 -94.61
CA ASP A 131 -64.07 -2.10 -96.01
C ASP A 131 -63.08 -3.23 -96.36
N SER A 132 -63.41 -3.98 -97.40
CA SER A 132 -62.82 -5.26 -97.78
C SER A 132 -62.16 -5.26 -99.16
N THR A 133 -62.14 -4.11 -99.84
CA THR A 133 -61.51 -3.93 -101.16
C THR A 133 -60.30 -3.01 -101.06
N GLY A 134 -59.11 -3.59 -100.85
CA GLY A 134 -57.97 -2.86 -100.33
C GLY A 134 -57.30 -1.86 -101.29
N SER A 135 -57.32 -0.58 -100.91
CA SER A 135 -56.09 0.03 -100.35
C SER A 135 -56.37 1.20 -99.38
N ASP A 136 -57.39 1.11 -98.52
CA ASP A 136 -57.79 2.21 -97.62
C ASP A 136 -58.63 1.74 -96.42
N GLY A 137 -58.32 2.26 -95.21
CA GLY A 137 -59.19 2.14 -94.02
C GLY A 137 -58.47 1.79 -92.70
N GLY A 138 -58.06 2.80 -91.93
CA GLY A 138 -57.55 2.62 -90.56
C GLY A 138 -58.54 3.09 -89.49
N VAL A 139 -58.49 2.53 -88.27
CA VAL A 139 -59.41 2.93 -87.17
C VAL A 139 -59.03 4.31 -86.65
N ASN A 140 -59.90 5.30 -86.85
CA ASN A 140 -59.67 6.68 -86.43
C ASN A 140 -60.76 7.22 -85.50
N ILE A 141 -60.34 7.92 -84.44
CA ILE A 141 -61.25 8.73 -83.62
C ILE A 141 -61.10 10.18 -84.06
N GLN A 142 -62.16 10.70 -84.65
CA GLN A 142 -62.26 12.08 -85.10
C GLN A 142 -63.15 12.87 -84.14
N VAL A 143 -62.78 14.12 -83.84
CA VAL A 143 -63.60 15.04 -83.04
C VAL A 143 -63.75 16.33 -83.83
N ARG A 144 -65.00 16.75 -84.08
CA ARG A 144 -65.34 17.92 -84.92
C ARG A 144 -64.68 17.90 -86.32
N GLY A 145 -64.54 16.71 -86.92
CA GLY A 145 -64.03 16.54 -88.29
C GLY A 145 -62.50 16.52 -88.43
N ALA A 146 -61.74 16.51 -87.34
CA ALA A 146 -60.29 16.31 -87.36
C ALA A 146 -59.91 15.02 -86.64
N THR A 147 -59.05 14.22 -87.25
CA THR A 147 -58.46 13.01 -86.64
C THR A 147 -57.68 13.37 -85.38
N LYS A 148 -57.84 12.57 -84.32
CA LYS A 148 -57.15 12.73 -83.03
C LYS A 148 -56.51 11.43 -82.53
N LEU A 149 -57.02 10.29 -82.97
CA LEU A 149 -56.38 8.99 -82.93
C LEU A 149 -56.49 8.38 -84.33
N ALA A 150 -55.44 7.75 -84.84
CA ALA A 150 -55.43 6.97 -86.07
C ALA A 150 -54.65 5.67 -85.85
N ILE A 151 -55.21 4.54 -86.27
CA ILE A 151 -54.57 3.23 -86.20
C ILE A 151 -54.53 2.67 -87.62
N THR A 152 -53.34 2.41 -88.18
CA THR A 152 -53.23 1.83 -89.53
C THR A 152 -53.44 0.32 -89.51
N ASP A 153 -53.70 -0.23 -90.70
CA ASP A 153 -53.68 -1.66 -91.03
C ASP A 153 -52.42 -2.39 -90.54
N GLY A 154 -51.26 -1.71 -90.61
CA GLY A 154 -49.98 -2.18 -90.05
C GLY A 154 -49.89 -2.15 -88.51
N GLY A 155 -50.98 -1.88 -87.78
CA GLY A 155 -51.02 -1.83 -86.31
C GLY A 155 -50.35 -0.60 -85.67
N ASN A 156 -49.98 0.40 -86.48
CA ASN A 156 -49.32 1.61 -86.00
C ASN A 156 -50.34 2.58 -85.41
N VAL A 157 -50.06 3.17 -84.24
CA VAL A 157 -50.99 4.06 -83.52
C VAL A 157 -50.44 5.49 -83.48
N GLY A 158 -51.14 6.42 -84.12
CA GLY A 158 -50.86 7.85 -84.12
C GLY A 158 -51.89 8.63 -83.30
N VAL A 159 -51.43 9.65 -82.56
CA VAL A 159 -52.27 10.57 -81.77
C VAL A 159 -51.98 12.02 -82.12
N GLY A 160 -53.02 12.87 -82.11
CA GLY A 160 -52.93 14.33 -82.25
C GLY A 160 -53.37 14.91 -83.59
N GLY A 161 -53.31 14.12 -84.67
CA GLY A 161 -53.68 14.57 -86.02
C GLY A 161 -52.97 13.83 -87.16
N GLU A 162 -51.93 13.06 -86.84
CA GLU A 162 -51.10 12.40 -87.86
C GLU A 162 -51.84 11.25 -88.55
N ALA A 163 -51.80 11.24 -89.89
CA ALA A 163 -52.61 10.34 -90.72
C ALA A 163 -51.88 9.05 -91.12
N ALA A 164 -50.54 9.03 -91.06
CA ALA A 164 -49.72 7.87 -91.44
C ALA A 164 -48.66 7.52 -90.36
N PRO A 165 -49.07 7.04 -89.17
CA PRO A 165 -48.14 6.62 -88.13
C PRO A 165 -47.30 5.40 -88.53
N ILE A 166 -46.05 5.37 -88.08
CA ILE A 166 -45.03 4.35 -88.44
C ILE A 166 -44.59 3.43 -87.29
N SER A 167 -45.19 3.58 -86.09
CA SER A 167 -44.79 2.82 -84.89
C SER A 167 -45.99 2.11 -84.24
N GLN A 168 -45.83 0.82 -83.91
CA GLN A 168 -46.86 -0.01 -83.30
C GLN A 168 -46.97 0.23 -81.80
N LEU A 169 -48.22 0.27 -81.30
CA LEU A 169 -48.53 0.15 -79.87
C LEU A 169 -49.02 -1.27 -79.59
N ALA A 170 -48.12 -2.25 -79.70
CA ALA A 170 -48.46 -3.67 -79.69
C ALA A 170 -47.89 -4.42 -78.48
N ASN A 171 -48.69 -5.36 -77.95
CA ASN A 171 -48.23 -6.41 -77.04
C ASN A 171 -48.41 -7.75 -77.74
N THR A 172 -47.32 -8.31 -78.29
CA THR A 172 -47.31 -9.64 -78.91
C THR A 172 -46.39 -10.58 -78.13
N SER A 173 -46.66 -11.89 -78.23
CA SER A 173 -46.05 -12.94 -77.40
C SER A 173 -44.53 -13.09 -77.52
N ALA A 174 -43.87 -12.41 -78.47
CA ALA A 174 -42.42 -12.42 -78.61
C ALA A 174 -41.66 -11.62 -77.52
N ASN A 175 -42.35 -10.79 -76.72
CA ASN A 175 -41.74 -9.89 -75.73
C ASN A 175 -41.95 -10.30 -74.26
N SER A 176 -42.30 -11.56 -73.99
CA SER A 176 -42.62 -12.02 -72.65
C SER A 176 -41.41 -12.58 -71.89
N ALA A 177 -41.05 -11.88 -70.79
CA ALA A 177 -40.10 -12.25 -69.73
C ALA A 177 -38.59 -12.10 -70.00
N ASP A 178 -37.90 -11.53 -69.01
CA ASP A 178 -36.45 -11.68 -68.82
C ASP A 178 -36.13 -13.03 -68.15
N SER A 179 -34.85 -13.31 -67.85
CA SER A 179 -34.45 -14.61 -67.30
C SER A 179 -34.95 -14.89 -65.87
N THR A 180 -35.62 -13.94 -65.21
CA THR A 180 -36.24 -14.12 -63.89
C THR A 180 -37.72 -14.50 -63.96
N GLY A 181 -38.33 -14.46 -65.17
CA GLY A 181 -39.77 -14.65 -65.37
C GLY A 181 -40.59 -13.38 -65.18
N THR A 182 -39.99 -12.27 -64.74
CA THR A 182 -40.68 -11.00 -64.45
C THR A 182 -40.73 -10.08 -65.67
N GLY A 183 -41.45 -10.50 -66.71
CA GLY A 183 -41.69 -9.68 -67.91
C GLY A 183 -42.82 -8.66 -67.77
N ILE A 184 -43.01 -7.86 -68.83
CA ILE A 184 -44.23 -7.06 -69.01
C ILE A 184 -45.42 -8.01 -69.23
N ALA A 185 -46.08 -8.39 -68.15
CA ALA A 185 -47.26 -9.23 -68.19
C ALA A 185 -48.47 -8.41 -68.70
N GLY A 186 -48.83 -8.58 -69.97
CA GLY A 186 -50.14 -8.22 -70.53
C GLY A 186 -50.46 -6.74 -70.76
N ALA A 187 -49.88 -5.80 -70.00
CA ALA A 187 -50.42 -4.44 -69.88
C ALA A 187 -49.43 -3.26 -70.03
N GLY A 188 -48.16 -3.50 -70.36
CA GLY A 188 -47.17 -2.43 -70.56
C GLY A 188 -46.99 -2.04 -72.04
N ILE A 189 -46.81 -0.75 -72.30
CA ILE A 189 -46.49 -0.23 -73.63
C ILE A 189 -45.06 -0.68 -73.98
N THR A 190 -44.93 -1.50 -75.02
CA THR A 190 -43.64 -1.98 -75.50
C THR A 190 -43.44 -1.57 -76.95
N TRP A 191 -42.26 -1.02 -77.25
CA TRP A 191 -41.91 -0.54 -78.58
C TRP A 191 -40.94 -1.51 -79.23
N LEU A 192 -41.24 -2.01 -80.44
CA LEU A 192 -40.34 -2.85 -81.22
C LEU A 192 -39.96 -2.17 -82.54
N THR A 193 -38.72 -2.35 -82.96
CA THR A 193 -38.21 -2.00 -84.30
C THR A 193 -37.10 -2.98 -84.67
N ASN A 194 -36.99 -3.31 -85.95
CA ASN A 194 -35.96 -4.20 -86.50
C ASN A 194 -34.89 -3.45 -87.32
N ALA A 195 -34.91 -2.10 -87.31
CA ALA A 195 -33.96 -1.25 -88.00
C ALA A 195 -32.93 -0.65 -87.03
N ALA A 196 -31.71 -0.40 -87.52
CA ALA A 196 -30.65 0.21 -86.72
C ALA A 196 -30.98 1.66 -86.34
N GLY A 197 -31.09 1.96 -85.04
CA GLY A 197 -31.43 3.29 -84.53
C GLY A 197 -31.94 3.25 -83.09
N TYR A 198 -32.52 4.36 -82.63
CA TYR A 198 -33.16 4.47 -81.32
C TYR A 198 -34.65 4.14 -81.40
N VAL A 199 -35.14 3.35 -80.44
CA VAL A 199 -36.54 2.90 -80.38
C VAL A 199 -37.50 3.98 -79.86
N GLN A 200 -37.03 4.83 -78.94
CA GLN A 200 -37.81 5.90 -78.32
C GLN A 200 -36.89 7.08 -77.98
N SER A 201 -37.35 8.31 -78.21
CA SER A 201 -36.69 9.54 -77.78
C SER A 201 -37.67 10.42 -76.99
N LEU A 202 -37.17 11.05 -75.92
CA LEU A 202 -37.94 11.83 -74.97
C LEU A 202 -37.16 13.12 -74.66
N THR A 203 -37.55 14.22 -75.31
CA THR A 203 -36.80 15.48 -75.29
C THR A 203 -37.65 16.60 -74.70
N ASN A 204 -37.16 17.30 -73.68
CA ASN A 204 -37.65 18.63 -73.37
C ASN A 204 -36.77 19.66 -74.09
N SER A 205 -37.34 20.36 -75.07
CA SER A 205 -36.64 21.34 -75.89
C SER A 205 -36.73 22.78 -75.35
N SER A 206 -37.27 22.98 -74.15
CA SER A 206 -37.33 24.31 -73.52
C SER A 206 -35.93 24.82 -73.21
N THR A 207 -35.65 26.07 -73.59
CA THR A 207 -34.42 26.79 -73.26
C THR A 207 -34.55 27.64 -71.99
N ALA A 208 -35.72 27.60 -71.33
CA ALA A 208 -35.91 28.27 -70.04
C ALA A 208 -34.99 27.66 -68.97
N GLY A 209 -34.62 28.47 -67.98
CA GLY A 209 -33.69 28.09 -66.90
C GLY A 209 -34.11 26.87 -66.05
N THR A 210 -35.33 26.36 -66.23
CA THR A 210 -35.79 25.07 -65.71
C THR A 210 -36.60 24.30 -66.77
N ALA A 211 -35.91 23.48 -67.56
CA ALA A 211 -36.50 22.54 -68.51
C ALA A 211 -36.38 21.09 -68.01
N ASN A 212 -37.44 20.55 -67.41
CA ASN A 212 -37.43 19.21 -66.83
C ASN A 212 -37.74 18.12 -67.88
N GLY A 213 -36.88 17.10 -67.98
CA GLY A 213 -37.03 15.99 -68.92
C GLY A 213 -37.99 14.88 -68.46
N LEU A 214 -37.59 13.63 -68.66
CA LEU A 214 -38.39 12.45 -68.29
C LEU A 214 -38.57 12.33 -66.77
N TYR A 215 -39.83 12.29 -66.31
CA TYR A 215 -40.18 11.97 -64.94
C TYR A 215 -40.68 10.52 -64.84
N VAL A 216 -39.91 9.66 -64.17
CA VAL A 216 -40.30 8.27 -63.86
C VAL A 216 -40.62 8.18 -62.36
N LYS A 217 -41.82 7.70 -62.03
CA LYS A 217 -42.30 7.56 -60.65
C LYS A 217 -42.86 6.17 -60.42
N THR A 218 -42.40 5.50 -59.36
CA THR A 218 -43.04 4.29 -58.82
C THR A 218 -43.75 4.63 -57.52
N ALA A 219 -44.94 4.08 -57.29
CA ALA A 219 -45.70 4.35 -56.06
C ALA A 219 -45.13 3.66 -54.81
N GLY A 220 -44.61 2.43 -54.96
CA GLY A 220 -44.04 1.67 -53.85
C GLY A 220 -42.53 1.86 -53.72
N THR A 221 -42.05 2.00 -52.49
CA THR A 221 -40.65 2.29 -52.12
C THR A 221 -39.86 1.07 -51.65
N ALA A 222 -40.35 -0.15 -51.87
CA ALA A 222 -39.63 -1.36 -51.49
C ALA A 222 -38.37 -1.60 -52.35
N ALA A 223 -37.36 -2.29 -51.81
CA ALA A 223 -36.11 -2.60 -52.53
C ALA A 223 -36.33 -3.53 -53.75
N THR A 224 -37.36 -4.36 -53.70
CA THR A 224 -37.81 -5.23 -54.80
C THR A 224 -38.39 -4.44 -55.98
N ASN A 225 -38.90 -3.22 -55.75
CA ASN A 225 -39.47 -2.42 -56.81
C ASN A 225 -38.37 -1.86 -57.71
N ARG A 226 -38.66 -1.70 -59.01
CA ARG A 226 -37.75 -1.13 -60.01
C ARG A 226 -38.30 0.22 -60.48
N ILE A 227 -37.53 1.29 -60.31
CA ILE A 227 -37.78 2.61 -60.92
C ILE A 227 -37.23 2.63 -62.34
N LEU A 228 -36.05 2.06 -62.53
CA LEU A 228 -35.40 1.90 -63.83
C LEU A 228 -34.61 0.59 -63.82
N THR A 229 -34.76 -0.21 -64.86
CA THR A 229 -33.93 -1.40 -65.10
C THR A 229 -33.38 -1.33 -66.51
N LEU A 230 -32.09 -1.58 -66.66
CA LEU A 230 -31.41 -1.81 -67.94
C LEU A 230 -30.94 -3.26 -67.95
N ASN A 231 -31.55 -4.08 -68.81
CA ASN A 231 -31.34 -5.51 -68.89
C ASN A 231 -30.66 -5.87 -70.22
N ALA A 232 -29.71 -6.80 -70.20
CA ALA A 232 -29.05 -7.31 -71.39
C ALA A 232 -29.01 -8.85 -71.34
N ALA A 233 -29.49 -9.49 -72.42
CA ALA A 233 -29.59 -10.94 -72.54
C ALA A 233 -30.28 -11.66 -71.34
N GLY A 234 -31.23 -10.98 -70.68
CA GLY A 234 -32.01 -11.51 -69.56
C GLY A 234 -31.55 -11.04 -68.17
N SER A 235 -30.35 -10.49 -68.02
CA SER A 235 -29.80 -10.04 -66.73
C SER A 235 -29.75 -8.52 -66.57
N ASP A 236 -30.09 -8.02 -65.38
CA ASP A 236 -30.01 -6.60 -65.02
C ASP A 236 -28.54 -6.16 -64.95
N VAL A 237 -28.16 -5.27 -65.87
CA VAL A 237 -26.85 -4.61 -65.89
C VAL A 237 -26.86 -3.41 -64.93
N MET A 238 -27.98 -2.68 -64.88
CA MET A 238 -28.22 -1.58 -63.94
C MET A 238 -29.66 -1.62 -63.44
N ALA A 239 -29.86 -1.49 -62.13
CA ALA A 239 -31.18 -1.44 -61.50
C ALA A 239 -31.26 -0.31 -60.48
N VAL A 240 -32.19 0.64 -60.68
CA VAL A 240 -32.56 1.64 -59.69
C VAL A 240 -33.80 1.14 -58.96
N THR A 241 -33.69 0.93 -57.65
CA THR A 241 -34.75 0.36 -56.82
C THR A 241 -35.75 1.42 -56.34
N GLY A 242 -36.93 0.99 -55.86
CA GLY A 242 -37.92 1.87 -55.21
C GLY A 242 -37.40 2.69 -54.02
N GLN A 243 -36.25 2.29 -53.45
CA GLN A 243 -35.54 3.04 -52.39
C GLN A 243 -34.59 4.11 -52.93
N GLY A 244 -34.54 4.35 -54.25
CA GLY A 244 -33.59 5.26 -54.89
C GLY A 244 -32.16 4.73 -54.98
N ARG A 245 -31.92 3.47 -54.59
CA ARG A 245 -30.59 2.84 -54.64
C ARG A 245 -30.28 2.30 -56.03
N VAL A 246 -29.06 2.55 -56.51
CA VAL A 246 -28.54 2.12 -57.80
C VAL A 246 -27.65 0.88 -57.61
N GLY A 247 -28.04 -0.23 -58.23
CA GLY A 247 -27.20 -1.41 -58.42
C GLY A 247 -26.60 -1.40 -59.83
N ILE A 248 -25.31 -1.73 -59.96
CA ILE A 248 -24.64 -2.01 -61.23
C ILE A 248 -24.01 -3.40 -61.09
N GLY A 249 -24.42 -4.34 -61.95
CA GLY A 249 -24.09 -5.77 -61.82
C GLY A 249 -24.70 -6.46 -60.59
N THR A 250 -25.70 -5.84 -59.95
CA THR A 250 -26.51 -6.44 -58.87
C THR A 250 -27.95 -5.94 -58.91
N THR A 251 -28.88 -6.85 -58.67
CA THR A 251 -30.33 -6.58 -58.57
C THR A 251 -30.79 -6.20 -57.17
N ASN A 252 -29.92 -6.26 -56.15
CA ASN A 252 -30.26 -5.94 -54.76
C ASN A 252 -29.20 -5.03 -54.12
N PRO A 253 -29.15 -3.73 -54.47
CA PRO A 253 -28.18 -2.79 -53.93
C PRO A 253 -28.37 -2.57 -52.41
N ALA A 254 -27.38 -3.02 -51.63
CA ALA A 254 -27.35 -2.86 -50.17
C ALA A 254 -27.08 -1.41 -49.72
N GLN A 255 -26.55 -0.57 -50.61
CA GLN A 255 -26.26 0.86 -50.39
C GLN A 255 -26.76 1.72 -51.56
N LEU A 256 -26.80 3.05 -51.40
CA LEU A 256 -27.27 4.01 -52.41
C LEU A 256 -26.63 3.81 -53.80
N LEU A 257 -25.35 3.43 -53.84
CA LEU A 257 -24.69 2.89 -55.02
C LEU A 257 -24.01 1.58 -54.63
N SER A 258 -24.33 0.49 -55.32
CA SER A 258 -23.72 -0.83 -55.11
C SER A 258 -23.19 -1.36 -56.44
N LEU A 259 -21.87 -1.50 -56.56
CA LEU A 259 -21.22 -2.17 -57.69
C LEU A 259 -20.94 -3.62 -57.28
N SER A 260 -21.26 -4.56 -58.16
CA SER A 260 -21.06 -5.99 -57.95
C SER A 260 -20.58 -6.64 -59.24
N SER A 261 -19.59 -7.53 -59.13
CA SER A 261 -19.19 -8.40 -60.23
C SER A 261 -18.57 -9.68 -59.68
N ALA A 262 -18.66 -10.78 -60.45
CA ALA A 262 -17.93 -12.01 -60.17
C ALA A 262 -16.46 -11.98 -60.66
N SER A 263 -15.89 -10.76 -60.80
CA SER A 263 -14.51 -10.56 -61.26
C SER A 263 -13.51 -11.17 -60.28
N THR A 264 -12.70 -12.12 -60.75
CA THR A 264 -11.65 -12.75 -59.93
C THR A 264 -10.50 -11.80 -59.61
N ASN A 265 -10.32 -10.72 -60.37
CA ASN A 265 -9.28 -9.72 -60.14
C ASN A 265 -9.76 -8.61 -59.18
N SER A 266 -10.79 -7.86 -59.55
CA SER A 266 -11.44 -6.88 -58.66
C SER A 266 -12.79 -6.39 -59.19
N THR A 267 -13.66 -5.97 -58.27
CA THR A 267 -14.75 -5.02 -58.57
C THR A 267 -14.24 -3.62 -58.24
N ALA A 268 -14.35 -2.69 -59.19
CA ALA A 268 -13.63 -1.43 -59.14
C ALA A 268 -14.45 -0.23 -59.63
N ILE A 269 -14.19 0.94 -59.05
CA ILE A 269 -14.50 2.24 -59.65
C ILE A 269 -13.23 2.74 -60.33
N ARG A 270 -13.30 3.04 -61.63
CA ARG A 270 -12.16 3.46 -62.45
C ARG A 270 -12.19 4.96 -62.75
N LEU A 271 -11.03 5.60 -62.68
CA LEU A 271 -10.80 7.00 -62.99
C LEU A 271 -9.66 7.07 -64.01
N ASP A 272 -10.00 7.29 -65.28
CA ASP A 272 -9.03 7.45 -66.37
C ASP A 272 -8.74 8.93 -66.63
N ASN A 273 -7.46 9.27 -66.76
CA ASN A 273 -7.00 10.56 -67.26
C ASN A 273 -6.08 10.32 -68.46
N THR A 274 -6.59 10.61 -69.65
CA THR A 274 -5.95 10.33 -70.94
C THR A 274 -5.01 11.42 -71.44
N ASP A 275 -4.82 12.51 -70.69
CA ASP A 275 -3.88 13.56 -71.05
C ASP A 275 -2.41 13.10 -70.88
N THR A 276 -1.47 13.82 -71.50
CA THR A 276 -0.06 13.42 -71.57
C THR A 276 0.59 13.45 -70.19
N GLY A 277 0.94 12.27 -69.65
CA GLY A 277 1.43 12.11 -68.27
C GLY A 277 0.32 11.88 -67.23
N GLY A 278 -0.94 11.82 -67.67
CA GLY A 278 -2.08 11.38 -66.87
C GLY A 278 -1.92 9.96 -66.32
N ARG A 279 -2.71 9.65 -65.27
CA ARG A 279 -2.70 8.33 -64.63
C ARG A 279 -4.12 7.81 -64.46
N ASN A 280 -4.24 6.50 -64.62
CA ASN A 280 -5.52 5.80 -64.56
C ASN A 280 -5.58 4.99 -63.26
N PHE A 281 -6.31 5.52 -62.29
CA PHE A 281 -6.47 4.93 -60.97
C PHE A 281 -7.75 4.12 -60.87
N SER A 282 -7.76 3.18 -59.94
CA SER A 282 -8.93 2.36 -59.63
C SER A 282 -9.03 2.13 -58.13
N ILE A 283 -10.25 2.27 -57.59
CA ILE A 283 -10.58 2.00 -56.19
C ILE A 283 -11.29 0.66 -56.14
N ASN A 284 -10.66 -0.32 -55.49
CA ASN A 284 -10.88 -1.74 -55.74
C ASN A 284 -11.27 -2.48 -54.48
N SER A 285 -12.25 -3.38 -54.60
CA SER A 285 -12.38 -4.57 -53.76
C SER A 285 -11.82 -5.75 -54.54
N THR A 286 -10.76 -6.39 -54.03
CA THR A 286 -9.98 -7.37 -54.79
C THR A 286 -10.52 -8.80 -54.67
N GLY A 287 -10.40 -9.55 -55.77
CA GLY A 287 -10.84 -10.95 -55.86
C GLY A 287 -9.69 -11.94 -55.66
N SER A 288 -10.00 -13.23 -55.84
CA SER A 288 -9.10 -14.37 -55.58
C SER A 288 -7.81 -14.42 -56.41
N THR A 289 -7.74 -13.76 -57.56
CA THR A 289 -6.55 -13.70 -58.43
C THR A 289 -5.80 -12.37 -58.35
N SER A 290 -6.19 -11.46 -57.45
CA SER A 290 -5.46 -10.21 -57.25
C SER A 290 -4.14 -10.45 -56.51
N ALA A 291 -3.09 -9.72 -56.91
CA ALA A 291 -1.76 -9.82 -56.30
C ALA A 291 -1.74 -9.43 -54.80
N THR A 292 -2.71 -8.63 -54.34
CA THR A 292 -2.89 -8.24 -52.92
C THR A 292 -3.75 -9.22 -52.11
N GLY A 293 -4.14 -10.36 -52.70
CA GLY A 293 -5.06 -11.32 -52.11
C GLY A 293 -6.54 -10.91 -52.22
N ALA A 294 -7.43 -11.83 -51.87
CA ALA A 294 -8.87 -11.63 -51.89
C ALA A 294 -9.35 -10.74 -50.73
N GLY A 295 -10.35 -9.89 -50.98
CA GLY A 295 -11.00 -9.06 -49.97
C GLY A 295 -10.21 -7.84 -49.51
N SER A 296 -9.08 -7.52 -50.14
CA SER A 296 -8.31 -6.31 -49.85
C SER A 296 -9.01 -5.08 -50.46
N PHE A 297 -9.05 -3.98 -49.71
CA PHE A 297 -9.36 -2.66 -50.25
C PHE A 297 -8.08 -2.05 -50.82
N ALA A 298 -8.09 -1.58 -52.06
CA ALA A 298 -6.88 -1.09 -52.70
C ALA A 298 -7.09 0.10 -53.66
N ILE A 299 -6.08 0.97 -53.74
CA ILE A 299 -5.95 1.99 -54.79
C ILE A 299 -4.83 1.54 -55.72
N TYR A 300 -5.19 1.21 -56.96
CA TYR A 300 -4.28 0.68 -57.97
C TYR A 300 -4.06 1.67 -59.12
N ASP A 301 -2.79 1.97 -59.38
CA ASP A 301 -2.29 2.77 -60.51
C ASP A 301 -2.08 1.83 -61.70
N SER A 302 -3.03 1.81 -62.64
CA SER A 302 -2.95 0.89 -63.79
C SER A 302 -1.93 1.31 -64.85
N VAL A 303 -1.43 2.55 -64.81
CA VAL A 303 -0.38 3.03 -65.73
C VAL A 303 1.01 2.63 -65.24
N ALA A 304 1.26 2.64 -63.93
CA ALA A 304 2.51 2.11 -63.35
C ALA A 304 2.43 0.64 -62.88
N ALA A 305 1.31 -0.04 -63.13
CA ALA A 305 1.02 -1.40 -62.67
C ALA A 305 1.29 -1.63 -61.17
N ALA A 306 0.95 -0.65 -60.32
CA ALA A 306 1.38 -0.61 -58.92
C ALA A 306 0.25 -0.24 -57.95
N PHE A 307 0.23 -0.91 -56.79
CA PHE A 307 -0.64 -0.55 -55.68
C PHE A 307 -0.06 0.63 -54.90
N ARG A 308 -0.86 1.69 -54.71
CA ARG A 308 -0.47 2.90 -53.95
C ARG A 308 -0.89 2.83 -52.49
N LEU A 309 -2.08 2.28 -52.26
CA LEU A 309 -2.63 1.95 -50.95
C LEU A 309 -3.21 0.53 -51.05
N THR A 310 -2.99 -0.29 -50.03
CA THR A 310 -3.67 -1.58 -49.85
C THR A 310 -3.97 -1.77 -48.38
N ILE A 311 -5.20 -2.19 -48.07
CA ILE A 311 -5.64 -2.61 -46.75
C ILE A 311 -6.10 -4.05 -46.91
N ASN A 312 -5.40 -4.99 -46.29
CA ASN A 312 -5.74 -6.41 -46.39
C ASN A 312 -6.93 -6.78 -45.47
N PRO A 313 -7.54 -7.98 -45.58
CA PRO A 313 -8.65 -8.39 -44.73
C PRO A 313 -8.33 -8.45 -43.23
N THR A 314 -7.05 -8.51 -42.84
CA THR A 314 -6.61 -8.49 -41.44
C THR A 314 -6.33 -7.08 -40.91
N GLY A 315 -6.66 -6.02 -41.68
CA GLY A 315 -6.52 -4.63 -41.27
C GLY A 315 -5.12 -4.03 -41.43
N ASN A 316 -4.15 -4.77 -42.00
CA ASN A 316 -2.81 -4.26 -42.26
C ASN A 316 -2.83 -3.28 -43.44
N VAL A 317 -2.25 -2.10 -43.25
CA VAL A 317 -2.19 -1.02 -44.26
C VAL A 317 -0.80 -0.94 -44.89
N GLY A 318 -0.72 -1.07 -46.21
CA GLY A 318 0.49 -0.89 -47.01
C GLY A 318 0.41 0.37 -47.87
N LEU A 319 1.45 1.20 -47.79
CA LEU A 319 1.68 2.33 -48.70
C LEU A 319 2.75 1.93 -49.71
N GLY A 320 2.40 1.85 -50.99
CA GLY A 320 3.32 1.45 -52.07
C GLY A 320 3.74 -0.04 -52.08
N SER A 321 3.12 -0.90 -51.26
CA SER A 321 3.41 -2.34 -51.19
C SER A 321 2.13 -3.17 -51.34
N MET A 322 2.24 -4.30 -52.06
CA MET A 322 1.17 -5.27 -52.30
C MET A 322 1.02 -6.33 -51.19
N SER A 323 1.95 -6.39 -50.23
CA SER A 323 1.89 -7.32 -49.09
C SER A 323 2.09 -6.54 -47.79
N PRO A 324 1.01 -5.95 -47.23
CA PRO A 324 1.07 -5.27 -45.94
C PRO A 324 1.44 -6.23 -44.81
N GLY A 325 2.64 -6.04 -44.23
CA GLY A 325 3.05 -6.74 -43.01
C GLY A 325 2.15 -6.39 -41.82
N THR A 326 2.15 -7.23 -40.79
CA THR A 326 1.47 -6.97 -39.50
C THR A 326 1.75 -5.56 -39.00
N VAL A 327 0.71 -4.85 -38.53
CA VAL A 327 0.68 -3.43 -38.14
C VAL A 327 1.91 -3.00 -37.31
N ALA A 328 2.98 -2.63 -38.02
CA ALA A 328 4.26 -2.21 -37.44
C ALA A 328 4.89 -1.18 -38.38
N GLY A 329 4.77 0.10 -38.03
CA GLY A 329 5.43 1.20 -38.74
C GLY A 329 4.66 1.78 -39.93
N LEU A 330 3.56 2.50 -39.66
CA LEU A 330 3.20 3.63 -40.52
C LEU A 330 4.23 4.75 -40.26
N THR A 331 5.12 5.02 -41.22
CA THR A 331 6.06 6.15 -41.13
C THR A 331 5.30 7.48 -41.28
N ILE A 332 4.82 8.03 -40.17
CA ILE A 332 4.22 9.37 -40.12
C ILE A 332 5.35 10.40 -39.95
N PRO A 333 5.49 11.40 -40.84
CA PRO A 333 6.41 12.50 -40.61
C PRO A 333 5.88 13.41 -39.49
N SER A 334 6.69 13.62 -38.44
CA SER A 334 6.44 14.44 -37.24
C SER A 334 5.42 13.89 -36.22
N PRO A 335 5.64 14.11 -34.89
CA PRO A 335 5.63 12.95 -33.99
C PRO A 335 4.51 12.94 -32.93
N ALA A 336 3.82 11.79 -32.83
CA ALA A 336 3.10 11.36 -31.62
C ALA A 336 3.16 9.83 -31.53
N LEU A 337 3.57 9.30 -30.38
CA LEU A 337 3.75 7.86 -30.16
C LEU A 337 2.40 7.20 -29.81
N HIS A 338 1.96 6.22 -30.61
CA HIS A 338 0.80 5.39 -30.28
C HIS A 338 1.22 4.20 -29.41
N LEU A 339 0.52 3.99 -28.29
CA LEU A 339 0.60 2.79 -27.46
C LEU A 339 -0.54 1.84 -27.86
N ALA A 340 -0.22 0.58 -28.17
CA ALA A 340 -1.22 -0.43 -28.51
C ALA A 340 -1.98 -0.93 -27.28
N ALA A 341 -3.22 -1.37 -27.47
CA ALA A 341 -4.17 -1.65 -26.40
C ALA A 341 -3.94 -2.98 -25.64
N ASP A 342 -2.96 -3.80 -26.04
CA ASP A 342 -2.61 -5.06 -25.38
C ASP A 342 -1.52 -4.92 -24.30
N GLY A 343 -0.95 -3.72 -24.12
CA GLY A 343 0.07 -3.44 -23.11
C GLY A 343 1.47 -3.98 -23.44
N THR A 344 1.64 -4.70 -24.55
CA THR A 344 2.95 -5.21 -24.99
C THR A 344 3.69 -4.17 -25.82
N ILE A 345 4.77 -3.61 -25.26
CA ILE A 345 5.68 -2.73 -26.01
C ILE A 345 6.65 -3.60 -26.83
N THR A 346 6.18 -4.11 -27.97
CA THR A 346 6.98 -4.96 -28.87
C THR A 346 7.98 -4.18 -29.74
N ALA A 347 8.02 -2.85 -29.61
CA ALA A 347 8.76 -1.93 -30.48
C ALA A 347 10.04 -1.33 -29.86
N LEU A 348 10.66 -2.00 -28.87
CA LEU A 348 11.93 -1.56 -28.26
C LEU A 348 13.04 -2.62 -28.32
N ALA A 349 13.10 -3.37 -29.44
CA ALA A 349 14.08 -4.43 -29.68
C ALA A 349 15.24 -4.01 -30.62
N THR A 350 15.49 -2.70 -30.77
CA THR A 350 16.66 -2.15 -31.48
C THR A 350 17.36 -1.11 -30.62
N GLU A 351 18.69 -1.16 -30.58
CA GLU A 351 19.56 -0.34 -29.73
C GLU A 351 19.24 1.17 -29.79
N GLY A 352 19.38 1.85 -28.64
CA GLY A 352 19.33 3.32 -28.55
C GLY A 352 17.94 3.96 -28.55
N SER A 353 16.85 3.19 -28.69
CA SER A 353 15.49 3.73 -28.64
C SER A 353 15.10 4.15 -27.21
N SER A 354 14.91 5.46 -26.98
CA SER A 354 14.44 6.01 -25.70
C SER A 354 13.02 6.55 -25.81
N ILE A 355 12.17 6.28 -24.82
CA ILE A 355 10.83 6.88 -24.74
C ILE A 355 11.00 8.32 -24.25
N LEU A 356 10.98 9.27 -25.19
CA LEU A 356 11.09 10.70 -24.90
C LEU A 356 9.71 11.24 -24.47
N LEU A 357 9.47 11.27 -23.16
CA LEU A 357 8.34 11.99 -22.56
C LEU A 357 8.61 13.50 -22.57
N ASP A 358 8.59 14.14 -23.76
CA ASP A 358 8.70 15.60 -23.89
C ASP A 358 7.35 16.27 -23.54
N PRO A 359 7.25 17.04 -22.43
CA PRO A 359 6.01 17.65 -22.00
C PRO A 359 5.87 19.09 -22.51
N ARG A 360 6.26 19.42 -23.76
CA ARG A 360 5.97 20.76 -24.32
C ARG A 360 5.96 20.97 -25.85
N TYR A 361 4.90 20.50 -26.52
CA TYR A 361 4.34 21.20 -27.69
C TYR A 361 2.80 21.17 -27.65
N LYS A 362 2.07 22.18 -27.14
CA LYS A 362 2.36 23.62 -27.08
C LYS A 362 1.94 24.24 -25.74
N ALA A 363 2.79 25.10 -25.16
CA ALA A 363 2.44 26.45 -24.69
C ALA A 363 3.62 27.09 -23.93
N ARG A 364 3.83 28.38 -24.15
CA ARG A 364 4.85 29.22 -23.52
C ARG A 364 4.63 29.32 -22.01
N SER A 365 5.61 28.93 -21.19
CA SER A 365 6.26 29.83 -20.22
C SER A 365 7.36 29.09 -19.45
N ARG A 366 8.30 29.86 -18.89
CA ARG A 366 9.58 29.42 -18.33
C ARG A 366 9.42 28.99 -16.87
N GLY A 367 10.25 28.05 -16.40
CA GLY A 367 10.42 27.78 -14.95
C GLY A 367 9.87 26.45 -14.41
N PHE A 368 9.75 25.40 -15.23
CA PHE A 368 9.35 24.07 -14.74
C PHE A 368 10.58 23.15 -14.69
N GLY A 369 10.89 22.63 -13.49
CA GLY A 369 11.97 21.67 -13.30
C GLY A 369 11.68 20.36 -14.02
N TYR A 370 12.65 19.87 -14.80
CA TYR A 370 12.48 18.73 -15.69
C TYR A 370 12.54 17.41 -14.90
N ILE A 371 11.48 16.60 -15.01
CA ILE A 371 11.57 15.16 -14.75
C ILE A 371 11.79 14.48 -16.10
N SER A 372 13.06 14.24 -16.46
CA SER A 372 13.40 13.39 -17.60
C SER A 372 13.53 11.94 -17.12
N SER A 373 12.40 11.29 -16.87
CA SER A 373 12.35 9.84 -16.61
C SER A 373 12.43 9.07 -17.93
N SER A 374 13.64 9.01 -18.50
CA SER A 374 13.92 8.13 -19.63
C SER A 374 14.04 6.69 -19.15
N VAL A 375 13.04 5.85 -19.45
CA VAL A 375 13.23 4.39 -19.38
C VAL A 375 14.21 4.01 -20.47
N TYR A 376 15.39 3.52 -20.09
CA TYR A 376 16.47 3.19 -21.01
C TYR A 376 16.95 1.78 -20.73
N ALA A 377 16.91 0.92 -21.75
CA ALA A 377 17.41 -0.44 -21.69
C ALA A 377 18.75 -0.51 -22.43
N GLU A 378 19.86 -0.42 -21.70
CA GLU A 378 21.18 -0.60 -22.31
C GLU A 378 21.39 -2.08 -22.65
N THR A 379 21.74 -2.34 -23.91
CA THR A 379 22.18 -3.67 -24.38
C THR A 379 23.70 -3.80 -24.45
N GLY A 380 24.44 -2.72 -24.13
CA GLY A 380 25.90 -2.64 -24.12
C GLY A 380 26.55 -3.21 -22.86
N GLY A 381 26.78 -4.52 -22.82
CA GLY A 381 27.87 -5.18 -22.07
C GLY A 381 27.94 -5.12 -20.53
N GLY A 382 27.18 -4.25 -19.86
CA GLY A 382 27.11 -4.13 -18.40
C GLY A 382 25.82 -4.69 -17.79
N ASN A 383 25.77 -4.71 -16.45
CA ASN A 383 24.64 -5.25 -15.66
C ASN A 383 23.35 -4.37 -15.70
N ASP A 384 23.27 -3.37 -16.60
CA ASP A 384 22.20 -2.35 -16.64
C ASP A 384 21.07 -2.71 -17.63
N ARG A 385 20.68 -3.99 -17.69
CA ARG A 385 19.51 -4.43 -18.48
C ARG A 385 18.22 -4.24 -17.68
N GLY A 386 17.20 -3.65 -18.30
CA GLY A 386 15.84 -3.56 -17.75
C GLY A 386 15.62 -2.55 -16.60
N GLN A 387 16.53 -1.61 -16.36
CA GLN A 387 16.42 -0.70 -15.20
C GLN A 387 15.51 0.52 -15.46
N LEU A 388 14.72 0.93 -14.45
CA LEU A 388 14.02 2.23 -14.43
C LEU A 388 14.89 3.28 -13.72
N ILE A 389 15.31 4.31 -14.45
CA ILE A 389 16.13 5.39 -13.91
C ILE A 389 15.32 6.69 -13.84
N LEU A 390 15.27 7.29 -12.64
CA LEU A 390 14.74 8.64 -12.40
C LEU A 390 15.92 9.53 -12.04
N GLY A 391 16.09 10.66 -12.73
CA GLY A 391 17.22 11.55 -12.52
C GLY A 391 16.89 13.01 -12.77
N ALA A 392 17.58 13.88 -12.04
CA ALA A 392 17.64 15.30 -12.38
C ALA A 392 18.83 15.51 -13.32
N GLY A 393 18.56 16.04 -14.52
CA GLY A 393 19.56 16.36 -15.53
C GLY A 393 19.35 17.77 -16.06
N GLY A 394 20.44 18.51 -16.21
CA GLY A 394 20.48 19.74 -17.01
C GLY A 394 21.21 19.46 -18.32
N MET A 395 20.73 20.01 -19.43
CA MET A 395 21.47 19.96 -20.70
C MET A 395 22.74 20.80 -20.59
N VAL A 396 23.90 20.14 -20.61
CA VAL A 396 25.22 20.80 -20.67
C VAL A 396 25.86 20.42 -22.01
N SER A 397 26.08 21.41 -22.87
CA SER A 397 26.77 21.26 -24.18
C SER A 397 26.28 20.09 -25.04
N GLY A 398 24.95 19.91 -25.15
CA GLY A 398 24.34 18.86 -25.98
C GLY A 398 24.53 17.43 -25.48
N THR A 399 25.16 17.22 -24.32
CA THR A 399 25.34 15.92 -23.68
C THR A 399 24.43 15.83 -22.45
N GLN A 400 23.54 14.83 -22.43
CA GLN A 400 22.62 14.58 -21.32
C GLN A 400 23.38 13.93 -20.14
N GLN A 401 23.87 14.73 -19.19
CA GLN A 401 24.27 14.19 -17.88
C GLN A 401 23.05 14.04 -16.98
N LEU A 402 22.49 12.83 -16.96
CA LEU A 402 21.51 12.42 -15.96
C LEU A 402 22.23 12.07 -14.66
N THR A 403 21.99 12.83 -13.60
CA THR A 403 22.37 12.37 -12.25
C THR A 403 21.39 11.28 -11.84
N LYS A 404 21.82 10.01 -11.87
CA LYS A 404 21.00 8.84 -11.46
C LYS A 404 20.55 9.04 -10.00
N ALA A 405 19.31 9.52 -9.79
CA ALA A 405 18.79 9.87 -8.47
C ALA A 405 18.02 8.70 -7.84
N VAL A 406 17.27 7.95 -8.65
CA VAL A 406 16.70 6.63 -8.33
C VAL A 406 16.99 5.69 -9.49
N VAL A 407 17.32 4.44 -9.19
CA VAL A 407 17.58 3.34 -10.13
C VAL A 407 16.85 2.11 -9.61
N ILE A 408 15.90 1.56 -10.36
CA ILE A 408 15.26 0.28 -10.03
C ILE A 408 15.81 -0.76 -11.00
N GLN A 409 16.48 -1.79 -10.49
CA GLN A 409 17.03 -2.87 -11.30
C GLN A 409 15.95 -3.88 -11.72
N ASP A 410 16.23 -4.66 -12.77
CA ASP A 410 15.44 -5.81 -13.19
C ASP A 410 15.34 -6.89 -12.10
N THR A 411 16.36 -6.99 -11.24
CA THR A 411 16.37 -7.80 -10.00
C THR A 411 15.40 -7.31 -8.91
N GLY A 412 14.75 -6.15 -9.10
CA GLY A 412 13.89 -5.50 -8.12
C GLY A 412 14.62 -4.60 -7.11
N SER A 413 15.96 -4.52 -7.17
CA SER A 413 16.76 -3.70 -6.24
C SER A 413 16.68 -2.21 -6.57
N VAL A 414 16.38 -1.37 -5.58
CA VAL A 414 16.24 0.09 -5.72
C VAL A 414 17.46 0.81 -5.18
N GLY A 415 18.26 1.43 -6.03
CA GLY A 415 19.28 2.41 -5.67
C GLY A 415 18.70 3.82 -5.60
N ILE A 416 19.05 4.60 -4.58
CA ILE A 416 18.78 6.06 -4.51
C ILE A 416 20.12 6.77 -4.31
N GLY A 417 20.53 7.60 -5.28
CA GLY A 417 21.88 8.19 -5.34
C GLY A 417 23.02 7.19 -5.62
N THR A 418 22.71 5.91 -5.81
CA THR A 418 23.63 4.86 -6.27
C THR A 418 23.05 4.14 -7.47
N SER A 419 23.92 3.70 -8.39
CA SER A 419 23.56 2.91 -9.57
C SER A 419 23.83 1.42 -9.43
N ALA A 420 24.54 1.02 -8.37
CA ALA A 420 24.83 -0.36 -8.05
C ALA A 420 24.33 -0.65 -6.62
N PRO A 421 23.00 -0.69 -6.40
CA PRO A 421 22.44 -1.09 -5.11
C PRO A 421 22.98 -2.45 -4.67
N SER A 422 23.55 -2.48 -3.47
CA SER A 422 24.12 -3.67 -2.83
C SER A 422 23.07 -4.57 -2.14
N GLY A 423 21.80 -4.15 -2.15
CA GLY A 423 20.64 -4.88 -1.66
C GLY A 423 19.33 -4.28 -2.20
N LEU A 424 18.18 -4.81 -1.77
CA LEU A 424 16.86 -4.44 -2.32
C LEU A 424 16.51 -2.94 -2.22
N LEU A 425 17.08 -2.23 -1.25
CA LEU A 425 17.06 -0.77 -1.19
C LEU A 425 18.42 -0.27 -0.68
N ASP A 426 19.13 0.49 -1.51
CA ASP A 426 20.43 1.08 -1.19
C ASP A 426 20.36 2.59 -1.41
N VAL A 427 20.60 3.38 -0.35
CA VAL A 427 20.49 4.84 -0.42
C VAL A 427 21.82 5.49 -0.08
N LYS A 428 22.45 6.11 -1.07
CA LYS A 428 23.69 6.88 -0.91
C LYS A 428 23.40 8.29 -0.43
N GLY A 429 23.07 8.42 0.86
CA GLY A 429 22.79 9.70 1.50
C GLY A 429 22.09 9.56 2.85
N LEU A 430 21.61 10.67 3.39
CA LEU A 430 20.74 10.65 4.57
C LEU A 430 19.33 10.19 4.16
N VAL A 431 18.81 9.15 4.82
CA VAL A 431 17.43 8.70 4.66
C VAL A 431 16.57 9.31 5.77
N GLN A 432 15.65 10.21 5.43
CA GLN A 432 14.62 10.66 6.36
C GLN A 432 13.41 9.73 6.27
N ILE A 433 13.16 8.96 7.33
CA ILE A 433 11.96 8.13 7.46
C ILE A 433 11.09 8.74 8.57
N GLY A 434 9.97 9.33 8.19
CA GLY A 434 9.03 9.97 9.11
C GLY A 434 7.64 9.36 9.01
N SER A 435 6.90 9.39 10.12
CA SER A 435 5.52 8.93 10.15
C SER A 435 4.51 10.04 9.89
N ASN A 436 3.35 9.67 9.38
CA ASN A 436 2.25 10.60 9.05
C ASN A 436 1.30 10.87 10.25
N THR A 437 1.58 10.28 11.41
CA THR A 437 0.73 10.28 12.61
C THR A 437 1.62 10.16 13.84
N ALA A 438 1.32 10.93 14.90
CA ALA A 438 2.18 11.11 16.09
C ALA A 438 2.45 9.83 16.93
N THR A 439 1.88 8.69 16.55
CA THR A 439 1.95 7.39 17.24
C THR A 439 2.55 6.26 16.38
N SER A 440 2.94 6.56 15.14
CA SER A 440 3.41 5.56 14.18
C SER A 440 4.94 5.42 14.17
N SER A 441 5.40 4.17 14.03
CA SER A 441 6.82 3.82 13.97
C SER A 441 7.54 4.47 12.78
N ASN A 442 8.73 5.02 13.00
CA ASN A 442 9.52 5.67 11.95
C ASN A 442 10.43 4.69 11.20
N PHE A 443 10.89 3.62 11.84
CA PHE A 443 11.66 2.55 11.21
C PHE A 443 11.26 1.23 11.84
N VAL A 444 10.95 0.21 11.03
CA VAL A 444 10.55 -1.12 11.48
C VAL A 444 11.25 -2.17 10.62
N VAL A 445 11.95 -3.10 11.25
CA VAL A 445 12.44 -4.33 10.62
C VAL A 445 11.47 -5.43 11.02
N ASP A 446 10.43 -5.67 10.21
CA ASP A 446 9.39 -6.67 10.50
C ASP A 446 9.66 -7.99 9.74
N PRO A 447 10.05 -9.07 10.44
CA PRO A 447 10.17 -10.39 9.82
C PRO A 447 8.78 -10.97 9.52
N SER A 448 8.59 -11.54 8.32
CA SER A 448 7.29 -12.02 7.80
C SER A 448 6.63 -13.19 8.56
N LEU A 449 7.16 -13.58 9.72
CA LEU A 449 6.65 -14.65 10.57
C LEU A 449 6.27 -14.09 11.94
N SER A 450 5.00 -14.24 12.33
CA SER A 450 4.41 -13.74 13.59
C SER A 450 5.11 -14.15 14.89
N SER A 451 6.02 -15.14 14.84
CA SER A 451 6.81 -15.61 15.98
C SER A 451 8.16 -14.91 16.16
N GLN A 452 8.68 -14.28 15.10
CA GLN A 452 9.92 -13.50 15.13
C GLN A 452 9.61 -12.07 15.61
N GLY A 453 10.53 -11.47 16.36
CA GLY A 453 10.34 -10.10 16.84
C GLY A 453 10.80 -9.07 15.81
N TYR A 454 10.02 -7.99 15.63
CA TYR A 454 10.52 -6.81 14.96
C TYR A 454 11.42 -5.99 15.89
N VAL A 455 12.31 -5.19 15.31
CA VAL A 455 12.93 -4.04 16.00
C VAL A 455 12.39 -2.77 15.37
N ARG A 456 11.92 -1.82 16.19
CA ARG A 456 11.40 -0.54 15.73
C ARG A 456 11.97 0.66 16.48
N ILE A 457 12.07 1.77 15.76
CA ILE A 457 12.22 3.12 16.32
C ILE A 457 10.84 3.77 16.28
N THR A 458 10.33 4.15 17.44
CA THR A 458 9.01 4.79 17.60
C THR A 458 9.12 5.98 18.54
N THR A 459 8.16 6.90 18.44
CA THR A 459 8.07 8.08 19.28
C THR A 459 6.66 8.19 19.86
N ASP A 460 6.51 8.84 21.01
CA ASP A 460 5.23 9.40 21.46
C ASP A 460 5.42 10.88 21.85
N SER A 461 4.46 11.48 22.56
CA SER A 461 4.53 12.88 23.00
C SER A 461 5.62 13.17 24.04
N SER A 462 6.24 12.13 24.62
CA SER A 462 7.04 12.19 25.85
C SER A 462 8.41 11.53 25.70
N ALA A 463 8.58 10.55 24.81
CA ALA A 463 9.84 9.84 24.61
C ALA A 463 10.04 9.24 23.20
N ASN A 464 11.30 8.95 22.90
CA ASN A 464 11.73 8.13 21.76
C ASN A 464 12.14 6.74 22.27
N TYR A 465 11.75 5.68 21.57
CA TYR A 465 12.00 4.30 21.98
C TYR A 465 12.70 3.50 20.87
N LEU A 466 13.67 2.68 21.29
CA LEU A 466 14.08 1.48 20.55
C LEU A 466 13.36 0.30 21.20
N GLN A 467 12.46 -0.35 20.46
CA GLN A 467 11.58 -1.39 20.98
C GLN A 467 11.69 -2.68 20.16
N SER A 468 11.65 -3.82 20.84
CA SER A 468 11.68 -5.18 20.27
C SER A 468 10.40 -5.92 20.65
N GLY A 469 9.56 -6.28 19.68
CA GLY A 469 8.20 -6.78 19.97
C GLY A 469 7.62 -7.69 18.90
N LEU A 470 6.41 -8.21 19.15
CA LEU A 470 5.64 -8.96 18.15
C LEU A 470 4.68 -8.01 17.41
N ALA A 471 4.40 -8.33 16.15
CA ALA A 471 3.39 -7.65 15.33
C ALA A 471 2.08 -7.44 16.11
N GLY A 472 1.58 -6.20 16.16
CA GLY A 472 0.33 -5.84 16.84
C GLY A 472 0.37 -5.75 18.38
N THR A 473 1.52 -5.96 19.04
CA THR A 473 1.63 -5.88 20.51
C THR A 473 2.19 -4.55 21.02
N THR A 474 1.71 -4.09 22.18
CA THR A 474 2.29 -2.97 22.92
C THR A 474 3.42 -3.45 23.83
N GLY A 475 4.49 -2.64 23.98
CA GLY A 475 5.64 -2.97 24.82
C GLY A 475 6.66 -3.94 24.18
N SER A 476 7.79 -4.15 24.85
CA SER A 476 8.88 -4.98 24.33
C SER A 476 8.58 -6.47 24.51
N GLY A 477 7.89 -7.10 23.55
CA GLY A 477 7.53 -8.52 23.58
C GLY A 477 8.66 -9.52 23.28
N LYS A 478 9.87 -9.06 22.92
CA LYS A 478 11.08 -9.88 22.71
C LYS A 478 12.32 -9.15 23.26
N ASP A 479 13.38 -9.88 23.62
CA ASP A 479 14.60 -9.25 24.12
C ASP A 479 15.27 -8.37 23.05
N LEU A 480 15.76 -7.18 23.42
CA LEU A 480 16.66 -6.41 22.56
C LEU A 480 18.11 -6.86 22.86
N ARG A 481 18.77 -7.47 21.88
CA ARG A 481 20.14 -7.99 22.04
C ARG A 481 21.13 -7.25 21.17
N ILE A 482 22.29 -6.95 21.75
CA ILE A 482 23.46 -6.38 21.08
C ILE A 482 24.58 -7.42 21.23
N GLY A 483 25.14 -7.87 20.10
CA GLY A 483 26.18 -8.90 20.07
C GLY A 483 25.97 -9.94 18.97
N PRO A 484 26.70 -11.07 19.00
CA PRO A 484 26.62 -12.09 17.96
C PRO A 484 25.23 -12.75 17.94
N ALA A 485 24.59 -12.71 16.77
CA ALA A 485 23.27 -13.30 16.54
C ALA A 485 23.29 -14.83 16.71
N LEU A 486 22.13 -15.40 17.07
CA LEU A 486 21.94 -16.84 17.28
C LEU A 486 22.84 -17.48 18.36
N THR A 487 23.36 -16.68 19.30
CA THR A 487 24.14 -17.15 20.45
C THR A 487 23.37 -16.99 21.77
N THR A 488 23.84 -17.68 22.82
CA THR A 488 23.35 -17.56 24.20
C THR A 488 24.09 -16.50 25.03
N SER A 489 25.16 -15.92 24.48
CA SER A 489 26.03 -14.94 25.15
C SER A 489 26.11 -13.62 24.35
N PRO A 490 25.05 -12.79 24.42
CA PRO A 490 25.07 -11.45 23.83
C PRO A 490 26.01 -10.54 24.64
N TRP A 491 26.57 -9.51 24.01
CA TRP A 491 27.34 -8.49 24.73
C TRP A 491 26.45 -7.69 25.68
N MET A 492 25.22 -7.37 25.24
CA MET A 492 24.19 -6.75 26.07
C MET A 492 22.80 -7.27 25.69
N ASN A 493 21.94 -7.46 26.69
CA ASN A 493 20.58 -7.99 26.56
C ASN A 493 19.62 -7.17 27.44
N PHE A 494 18.67 -6.48 26.83
CA PHE A 494 17.52 -5.90 27.52
C PHE A 494 16.40 -6.94 27.53
N GLN A 495 16.17 -7.57 28.69
CA GLN A 495 15.23 -8.67 28.80
C GLN A 495 13.78 -8.17 28.76
N ALA A 496 12.99 -8.68 27.82
CA ALA A 496 11.59 -8.28 27.60
C ALA A 496 10.70 -8.42 28.85
N SER A 497 10.79 -9.57 29.51
CA SER A 497 9.88 -9.97 30.59
C SER A 497 10.11 -9.22 31.91
N THR A 498 11.29 -8.62 32.11
CA THR A 498 11.68 -8.01 33.40
C THR A 498 12.20 -6.59 33.27
N GLY A 499 12.56 -6.13 32.06
CA GLY A 499 13.26 -4.87 31.85
C GLY A 499 14.67 -4.83 32.46
N SER A 500 15.28 -5.99 32.73
CA SER A 500 16.64 -6.09 33.28
C SER A 500 17.71 -6.09 32.18
N VAL A 501 18.88 -5.53 32.48
CA VAL A 501 20.04 -5.46 31.58
C VAL A 501 21.03 -6.56 31.95
N GLY A 502 21.21 -7.54 31.07
CA GLY A 502 22.33 -8.48 31.11
C GLY A 502 23.49 -8.00 30.25
N ILE A 503 24.72 -8.08 30.75
CA ILE A 503 25.95 -7.95 29.97
C ILE A 503 26.62 -9.32 30.00
N GLY A 504 26.80 -9.96 28.84
CA GLY A 504 27.29 -11.34 28.73
C GLY A 504 26.28 -12.45 29.10
N THR A 505 25.05 -12.10 29.51
CA THR A 505 23.98 -13.04 29.90
C THR A 505 22.63 -12.67 29.28
N THR A 506 21.80 -13.69 28.98
CA THR A 506 20.39 -13.54 28.57
C THR A 506 19.40 -13.70 29.74
N VAL A 507 19.87 -14.20 30.88
CA VAL A 507 19.06 -14.46 32.08
C VAL A 507 19.68 -13.67 33.25
N PRO A 508 19.54 -12.34 33.26
CA PRO A 508 20.08 -11.51 34.33
C PRO A 508 19.38 -11.81 35.66
N MET A 509 20.14 -12.09 36.71
CA MET A 509 19.61 -12.39 38.06
C MET A 509 19.21 -11.13 38.85
N GLY A 510 19.50 -9.95 38.32
CA GLY A 510 19.13 -8.64 38.88
C GLY A 510 18.87 -7.61 37.78
N LYS A 511 18.56 -6.36 38.15
CA LYS A 511 18.26 -5.29 37.18
C LYS A 511 19.44 -4.91 36.28
N LEU A 512 20.66 -5.07 36.78
CA LEU A 512 21.89 -5.11 36.00
C LEU A 512 22.67 -6.36 36.43
N ASP A 513 23.07 -7.18 35.48
CA ASP A 513 23.88 -8.39 35.71
C ASP A 513 25.03 -8.42 34.70
N VAL A 514 26.25 -8.72 35.16
CA VAL A 514 27.48 -8.64 34.36
C VAL A 514 28.24 -9.96 34.49
N VAL A 515 28.10 -10.81 33.48
CA VAL A 515 28.64 -12.18 33.45
C VAL A 515 29.74 -12.26 32.39
N ASN A 516 30.86 -12.90 32.72
CA ASN A 516 31.99 -13.11 31.82
C ASN A 516 32.70 -14.44 32.16
N SER A 517 33.46 -14.98 31.21
CA SER A 517 34.39 -16.11 31.44
C SER A 517 35.77 -15.64 31.96
N GLY A 518 36.09 -14.36 31.78
CA GLY A 518 37.21 -13.66 32.43
C GLY A 518 36.76 -12.81 33.63
N PRO A 519 37.63 -11.92 34.16
CA PRO A 519 37.23 -11.00 35.23
C PRO A 519 36.09 -10.09 34.76
N ALA A 520 34.95 -10.16 35.46
CA ALA A 520 33.86 -9.20 35.31
C ALA A 520 34.15 -7.99 36.23
N SER A 521 34.14 -6.78 35.66
CA SER A 521 34.40 -5.55 36.42
C SER A 521 33.56 -4.39 35.91
N ILE A 522 32.98 -3.62 36.82
CA ILE A 522 32.36 -2.33 36.52
C ILE A 522 33.40 -1.24 36.85
N ARG A 523 33.87 -0.51 35.84
CA ARG A 523 34.77 0.63 36.01
C ARG A 523 33.95 1.92 36.07
N ILE A 524 33.97 2.60 37.21
CA ILE A 524 33.46 3.96 37.38
C ILE A 524 34.69 4.89 37.45
N GLY A 525 34.69 6.00 36.72
CA GLY A 525 35.84 6.90 36.64
C GLY A 525 35.48 8.27 36.07
N GLY A 526 36.19 9.31 36.52
CA GLY A 526 35.94 10.71 36.21
C GLY A 526 37.05 11.59 36.79
N THR A 527 36.93 12.91 36.61
CA THR A 527 37.88 13.91 37.15
C THR A 527 37.48 14.44 38.53
N SER A 528 36.29 14.09 39.00
CA SER A 528 35.72 14.42 40.32
C SER A 528 35.52 13.15 41.14
N ASP A 529 34.95 13.27 42.34
CA ASP A 529 34.53 12.11 43.14
C ASP A 529 33.71 11.12 42.30
N THR A 530 34.04 9.83 42.40
CA THR A 530 33.30 8.76 41.71
C THR A 530 32.87 7.68 42.67
N PHE A 531 31.63 7.23 42.52
CA PHE A 531 31.00 6.35 43.50
C PHE A 531 30.02 5.35 42.90
N LEU A 532 29.88 4.22 43.57
CA LEU A 532 28.71 3.35 43.47
C LEU A 532 27.78 3.69 44.64
N ARG A 533 26.57 4.15 44.31
CA ARG A 533 25.55 4.60 45.28
C ARG A 533 24.49 3.53 45.52
N MET A 534 24.16 3.30 46.79
CA MET A 534 23.03 2.49 47.22
C MET A 534 21.99 3.39 47.90
N VAL A 535 20.76 3.40 47.36
CA VAL A 535 19.63 4.18 47.90
C VAL A 535 18.47 3.24 48.24
N ALA A 536 17.96 3.33 49.47
CA ALA A 536 16.71 2.69 49.86
C ALA A 536 15.54 3.66 49.67
N SER A 537 15.01 3.74 48.44
CA SER A 537 13.88 4.60 48.11
C SER A 537 12.60 4.13 48.82
N GLY A 538 12.01 5.01 49.62
CA GLY A 538 10.81 4.70 50.42
C GLY A 538 10.76 5.40 51.79
N ASN A 539 11.87 5.97 52.26
CA ASN A 539 11.89 6.75 53.51
C ASN A 539 12.00 8.27 53.22
N PRO A 540 10.90 9.05 53.35
CA PRO A 540 10.92 10.50 53.11
C PRO A 540 11.60 11.33 54.20
N SER A 541 12.16 10.70 55.24
CA SER A 541 12.73 11.38 56.42
C SER A 541 14.21 11.04 56.64
N GLY A 542 15.01 11.19 55.57
CA GLY A 542 16.45 10.91 55.58
C GLY A 542 16.78 9.56 54.95
N SER A 543 16.79 9.53 53.62
CA SER A 543 17.24 8.37 52.84
C SER A 543 18.66 7.99 53.28
N ARG A 544 18.87 6.72 53.65
CA ARG A 544 20.20 6.20 54.01
C ARG A 544 20.99 5.92 52.74
N VAL A 545 21.52 6.97 52.13
CA VAL A 545 22.43 6.85 50.99
C VAL A 545 23.78 6.36 51.50
N TRP A 546 24.27 5.28 50.89
CA TRP A 546 25.61 4.76 51.12
C TRP A 546 26.38 4.78 49.82
N ASP A 547 27.52 5.46 49.83
CA ASP A 547 28.42 5.56 48.69
C ASP A 547 29.72 4.80 48.97
N MET A 548 30.03 3.84 48.11
CA MET A 548 31.39 3.32 47.94
C MET A 548 32.10 4.26 46.96
N ARG A 549 32.99 5.12 47.45
CA ARG A 549 33.49 6.28 46.69
C ARG A 549 35.01 6.44 46.72
N THR A 550 35.54 7.03 45.66
CA THR A 550 36.88 7.64 45.64
C THR A 550 36.74 9.15 45.59
N ASP A 551 37.66 9.84 46.27
CA ASP A 551 37.69 11.30 46.44
C ASP A 551 38.74 11.93 45.53
N SER A 552 38.35 12.97 44.79
CA SER A 552 39.22 13.71 43.89
C SER A 552 40.05 14.78 44.61
N THR A 553 39.57 15.33 45.72
CA THR A 553 40.29 16.36 46.50
C THR A 553 41.47 15.77 47.28
N ASN A 554 41.37 14.51 47.69
CA ASN A 554 42.48 13.72 48.24
C ASN A 554 43.01 12.64 47.27
N SER A 555 42.71 12.74 45.98
CA SER A 555 43.26 11.95 44.86
C SER A 555 43.46 10.45 45.15
N GLY A 556 42.38 9.75 45.49
CA GLY A 556 42.36 8.28 45.54
C GLY A 556 42.16 7.63 46.92
N ASN A 557 41.83 8.41 47.96
CA ASN A 557 41.26 7.85 49.18
C ASN A 557 39.97 7.06 48.84
N PHE A 558 39.83 5.83 49.36
CA PHE A 558 38.62 5.01 49.22
C PHE A 558 37.76 5.11 50.49
N TYR A 559 36.46 5.39 50.34
CA TYR A 559 35.53 5.54 51.46
C TYR A 559 34.32 4.61 51.29
N ILE A 560 33.77 4.19 52.43
CA ILE A 560 32.36 3.81 52.55
C ILE A 560 31.71 4.87 53.43
N ALA A 561 31.00 5.80 52.81
CA ALA A 561 30.47 7.00 53.46
C ALA A 561 28.93 7.00 53.46
N LYS A 562 28.36 7.68 54.46
CA LYS A 562 26.96 8.08 54.43
C LYS A 562 26.88 9.44 53.74
N THR A 563 26.01 9.56 52.75
CA THR A 563 25.78 10.80 52.02
C THR A 563 24.29 11.18 52.10
N ASN A 564 23.98 12.37 51.63
CA ASN A 564 22.62 12.81 51.31
C ASN A 564 22.51 12.93 49.77
N ASP A 565 21.30 13.05 49.24
CA ASP A 565 21.06 13.13 47.79
C ASP A 565 21.64 14.41 47.13
N ALA A 566 22.26 15.31 47.90
CA ALA A 566 22.75 16.62 47.49
C ALA A 566 24.28 16.71 47.39
N GLU A 567 24.95 15.69 46.83
CA GLU A 567 26.31 15.66 46.22
C GLU A 567 27.52 16.32 46.93
N ALA A 568 27.37 16.92 48.12
CA ALA A 568 28.36 17.82 48.71
C ALA A 568 28.59 17.52 50.20
N ALA A 569 29.85 17.21 50.50
CA ALA A 569 30.41 16.91 51.84
C ALA A 569 29.95 15.60 52.50
N THR A 570 30.93 14.71 52.70
CA THR A 570 30.82 13.55 53.59
C THR A 570 30.72 14.01 55.05
N THR A 571 29.50 14.13 55.57
CA THR A 571 29.26 14.49 56.98
C THR A 571 29.60 13.36 57.96
N SER A 572 29.72 12.13 57.47
CA SER A 572 30.13 10.97 58.26
C SER A 572 30.94 9.98 57.41
N VAL A 573 32.13 9.62 57.88
CA VAL A 573 33.01 8.62 57.27
C VAL A 573 33.20 7.43 58.22
N PRO A 574 32.31 6.41 58.15
CA PRO A 574 32.46 5.18 58.93
C PRO A 574 33.73 4.39 58.59
N PHE A 575 34.13 4.36 57.31
CA PHE A 575 35.31 3.62 56.83
C PHE A 575 36.04 4.40 55.74
N LEU A 576 37.38 4.45 55.86
CA LEU A 576 38.32 5.07 54.93
C LEU A 576 39.56 4.19 54.78
N ILE A 577 40.08 4.08 53.56
CA ILE A 577 41.48 3.73 53.27
C ILE A 577 42.14 4.95 52.61
N SER A 578 43.15 5.53 53.27
CA SER A 578 43.87 6.66 52.70
C SER A 578 44.83 6.23 51.58
N THR A 579 45.27 7.19 50.75
CA THR A 579 46.33 6.97 49.74
C THR A 579 47.66 6.48 50.32
N ALA A 580 47.92 6.70 51.62
CA ALA A 580 49.05 6.13 52.35
C ALA A 580 48.82 4.67 52.83
N GLY A 581 47.68 4.08 52.51
CA GLY A 581 47.27 2.74 52.94
C GLY A 581 47.01 2.65 54.44
N ASN A 582 46.43 3.68 55.05
CA ASN A 582 45.99 3.67 56.46
C ASN A 582 44.47 3.54 56.52
N VAL A 583 43.97 2.67 57.41
CA VAL A 583 42.52 2.46 57.62
C VAL A 583 42.01 3.40 58.71
N GLY A 584 41.04 4.24 58.35
CA GLY A 584 40.28 5.07 59.28
C GLY A 584 38.90 4.46 59.58
N LEU A 585 38.57 4.31 60.86
CA LEU A 585 37.21 3.99 61.31
C LEU A 585 36.64 5.20 62.05
N GLY A 586 35.58 5.82 61.52
CA GLY A 586 35.02 7.05 62.08
C GLY A 586 35.91 8.31 61.93
N THR A 587 36.98 8.25 61.14
CA THR A 587 37.95 9.34 60.97
C THR A 587 38.36 9.54 59.51
N THR A 588 38.59 10.79 59.13
CA THR A 588 39.09 11.19 57.80
C THR A 588 40.62 11.35 57.74
N ALA A 589 41.31 11.36 58.89
CA ALA A 589 42.74 11.56 58.99
C ALA A 589 43.42 10.46 59.83
N PRO A 590 43.53 9.22 59.31
CA PRO A 590 44.17 8.11 60.02
C PRO A 590 45.68 8.30 60.11
N SER A 591 46.17 8.69 61.30
CA SER A 591 47.58 8.89 61.62
C SER A 591 48.36 7.60 61.91
N TYR A 592 47.65 6.48 62.05
CA TYR A 592 48.20 5.13 62.22
C TYR A 592 47.63 4.20 61.16
N LYS A 593 48.28 3.03 60.94
CA LYS A 593 47.83 2.02 59.96
C LYS A 593 46.40 1.56 60.17
N LEU A 594 45.94 1.52 61.42
CA LEU A 594 44.53 1.49 61.81
C LEU A 594 44.31 2.61 62.84
N HIS A 595 43.40 3.55 62.55
CA HIS A 595 42.99 4.60 63.47
C HIS A 595 41.46 4.56 63.61
N ALA A 596 40.98 4.14 64.78
CA ALA A 596 39.55 4.12 65.10
C ALA A 596 39.21 5.28 66.06
N MET A 597 38.28 6.14 65.67
CA MET A 597 37.68 7.16 66.53
C MET A 597 36.44 6.58 67.22
N GLY A 598 36.64 5.98 68.38
CA GLY A 598 35.59 5.38 69.20
C GLY A 598 36.11 4.21 70.03
N SER A 599 35.22 3.54 70.75
CA SER A 599 35.55 2.30 71.46
C SER A 599 35.70 1.14 70.48
N VAL A 600 36.76 0.35 70.63
CA VAL A 600 36.96 -0.92 69.92
C VAL A 600 36.65 -2.06 70.90
N TYR A 601 35.68 -2.90 70.54
CA TYR A 601 35.30 -4.09 71.30
C TYR A 601 35.67 -5.35 70.50
N ALA A 602 36.36 -6.30 71.13
CA ALA A 602 36.75 -7.58 70.54
C ALA A 602 36.10 -8.71 71.35
N ASP A 603 35.17 -9.42 70.73
CA ASP A 603 34.29 -10.40 71.40
C ASP A 603 35.02 -11.72 71.73
N THR A 604 35.92 -12.17 70.84
CA THR A 604 36.64 -13.46 70.94
C THR A 604 38.12 -13.38 70.55
N GLY A 605 38.68 -12.17 70.40
CA GLY A 605 40.07 -11.92 69.98
C GLY A 605 40.93 -11.24 71.05
N PHE A 606 42.24 -11.13 70.79
CA PHE A 606 43.19 -10.40 71.65
C PHE A 606 43.75 -9.15 70.94
N VAL A 607 44.02 -8.10 71.71
CA VAL A 607 44.74 -6.91 71.22
C VAL A 607 46.24 -7.17 71.37
N GLY A 608 46.87 -7.66 70.31
CA GLY A 608 48.28 -8.05 70.29
C GLY A 608 49.21 -7.02 69.69
N SER A 609 50.45 -7.01 70.16
CA SER A 609 51.58 -6.28 69.57
C SER A 609 52.79 -7.20 69.55
N SER A 610 53.47 -7.29 68.40
CA SER A 610 54.64 -8.13 68.20
C SER A 610 55.67 -7.34 67.41
N TYR A 611 56.77 -6.99 68.06
CA TYR A 611 57.87 -6.24 67.45
C TYR A 611 59.21 -6.80 67.96
N SER A 612 60.13 -7.02 67.04
CA SER A 612 61.43 -7.66 67.33
C SER A 612 62.48 -6.62 67.69
N SER A 613 62.39 -6.05 68.89
CA SER A 613 63.40 -5.16 69.47
C SER A 613 63.59 -5.45 70.97
N PRO A 614 64.62 -4.89 71.64
CA PRO A 614 64.81 -5.03 73.09
C PRO A 614 63.62 -4.49 73.93
N GLU A 615 62.85 -3.55 73.40
CA GLU A 615 61.61 -3.06 74.02
C GLU A 615 60.41 -3.99 73.75
N GLY A 616 60.48 -4.75 72.67
CA GLY A 616 59.47 -5.75 72.28
C GLY A 616 58.12 -5.18 71.83
N GLY A 617 57.12 -6.05 71.84
CA GLY A 617 55.71 -5.67 71.63
C GLY A 617 55.17 -4.85 72.81
N SER A 618 54.23 -3.94 72.53
CA SER A 618 53.68 -3.05 73.55
C SER A 618 52.18 -2.74 73.42
N LEU A 619 51.56 -2.44 74.57
CA LEU A 619 50.21 -1.88 74.68
C LEU A 619 50.28 -0.51 75.36
N ARG A 620 49.72 0.51 74.70
CA ARG A 620 49.85 1.93 75.08
C ARG A 620 48.52 2.54 75.49
N LEU A 621 48.51 3.24 76.62
CA LEU A 621 47.39 4.00 77.18
C LEU A 621 47.79 5.48 77.29
N LEU A 622 47.38 6.27 76.30
CA LEU A 622 47.63 7.70 76.25
C LEU A 622 46.42 8.50 76.78
N ASN A 623 46.66 9.43 77.69
CA ASN A 623 45.69 10.44 78.12
C ASN A 623 46.23 11.83 77.73
N PRO A 624 45.82 12.40 76.58
CA PRO A 624 46.31 13.69 76.10
C PRO A 624 46.02 14.89 77.02
N SER A 625 45.05 14.77 77.94
CA SER A 625 44.67 15.83 78.87
C SER A 625 45.63 15.98 80.06
N LYS A 626 46.50 15.01 80.31
CA LYS A 626 47.57 15.13 81.31
C LYS A 626 48.75 15.90 80.70
N THR A 627 49.15 17.00 81.35
CA THR A 627 50.18 17.91 80.85
C THR A 627 51.33 18.10 81.85
N GLY A 628 52.47 18.61 81.37
CA GLY A 628 53.65 18.88 82.20
C GLY A 628 54.32 17.63 82.77
N ALA A 629 54.79 17.70 84.02
CA ALA A 629 55.51 16.64 84.72
C ALA A 629 54.60 15.51 85.28
N ILE A 630 53.46 15.26 84.63
CA ILE A 630 52.52 14.20 84.96
C ILE A 630 52.60 13.15 83.85
N ALA A 631 52.73 11.88 84.21
CA ALA A 631 52.79 10.78 83.24
C ALA A 631 51.46 10.69 82.46
N ASN A 632 51.48 11.17 81.23
CA ASN A 632 50.34 11.23 80.31
C ASN A 632 50.23 9.96 79.45
N ASP A 633 51.33 9.23 79.33
CA ASP A 633 51.47 8.04 78.50
C ASP A 633 51.98 6.87 79.35
N TRP A 634 51.27 5.76 79.30
CA TRP A 634 51.58 4.53 80.01
C TRP A 634 51.68 3.38 79.02
N THR A 635 52.82 2.72 78.99
CA THR A 635 53.09 1.65 78.01
C THR A 635 53.55 0.41 78.73
N LEU A 636 52.82 -0.69 78.53
CA LEU A 636 53.27 -2.03 78.91
C LEU A 636 54.14 -2.54 77.76
N PHE A 637 55.39 -2.89 78.07
CA PHE A 637 56.36 -3.44 77.12
C PHE A 637 56.76 -4.86 77.54
N ASN A 638 56.90 -5.77 76.59
CA ASN A 638 57.49 -7.09 76.80
C ASN A 638 58.98 -7.07 76.44
N MET A 639 59.82 -6.67 77.41
CA MET A 639 61.21 -6.29 77.18
C MET A 639 62.21 -7.45 77.28
N THR A 640 63.38 -7.24 76.67
CA THR A 640 64.55 -8.13 76.75
C THR A 640 65.86 -7.34 76.60
N GLY A 641 67.00 -8.04 76.71
CA GLY A 641 68.32 -7.47 76.50
C GLY A 641 68.71 -6.43 77.55
N ALA A 642 69.13 -5.24 77.12
CA ALA A 642 69.65 -4.19 78.01
C ALA A 642 68.62 -3.64 79.02
N TYR A 643 67.33 -3.83 78.77
CA TYR A 643 66.24 -3.41 79.67
C TYR A 643 65.82 -4.48 80.68
N GLY A 644 66.42 -5.67 80.62
CA GLY A 644 65.99 -6.85 81.38
C GLY A 644 64.88 -7.62 80.68
N ASN A 645 64.77 -8.91 81.01
CA ASN A 645 63.74 -9.81 80.47
C ASN A 645 62.49 -9.72 81.37
N GLY A 646 61.38 -9.20 80.84
CA GLY A 646 60.14 -9.06 81.61
C GLY A 646 59.11 -8.06 81.06
N LEU A 647 57.93 -8.06 81.69
CA LEU A 647 56.83 -7.14 81.43
C LEU A 647 57.01 -5.84 82.24
N ALA A 648 57.23 -4.73 81.54
CA ALA A 648 57.57 -3.43 82.13
C ALA A 648 56.47 -2.39 81.93
N PHE A 649 56.02 -1.75 83.01
CA PHE A 649 54.99 -0.71 83.04
C PHE A 649 55.66 0.67 82.99
N TRP A 650 56.02 1.13 81.80
CA TRP A 650 56.70 2.40 81.59
C TRP A 650 55.76 3.60 81.59
N ARG A 651 56.30 4.75 82.01
CA ARG A 651 55.64 6.04 82.05
C ARG A 651 56.45 7.05 81.26
N TYR A 652 55.77 7.90 80.50
CA TYR A 652 56.39 9.04 79.83
C TYR A 652 55.62 10.33 80.15
N PHE A 653 56.35 11.43 80.26
CA PHE A 653 55.79 12.77 80.39
C PHE A 653 55.39 13.32 79.01
N GLN A 654 54.56 14.37 78.99
CA GLN A 654 54.01 14.94 77.76
C GLN A 654 55.08 15.40 76.75
N ASN A 655 56.27 15.80 77.23
CA ASN A 655 57.42 16.19 76.41
C ASN A 655 58.23 15.00 75.86
N GLY A 656 57.75 13.76 76.01
CA GLY A 656 58.45 12.54 75.61
C GLY A 656 59.58 12.10 76.54
N THR A 657 59.86 12.84 77.62
CA THR A 657 60.89 12.45 78.58
C THR A 657 60.45 11.21 79.36
N ASN A 658 61.36 10.25 79.48
CA ASN A 658 61.16 9.00 80.18
C ASN A 658 61.04 9.21 81.70
N ALA A 659 59.97 8.70 82.32
CA ALA A 659 59.70 8.80 83.76
C ALA A 659 59.99 7.50 84.53
N GLY A 660 60.70 6.56 83.89
CA GLY A 660 61.06 5.24 84.42
C GLY A 660 59.89 4.24 84.46
N PRO A 661 60.17 2.94 84.65
CA PRO A 661 59.14 1.96 84.93
C PRO A 661 58.51 2.24 86.29
N ALA A 662 57.18 2.30 86.33
CA ALA A 662 56.42 2.31 87.58
C ALA A 662 56.50 0.93 88.26
N MET A 663 56.48 -0.12 87.44
CA MET A 663 56.54 -1.52 87.85
C MET A 663 57.28 -2.33 86.78
N PHE A 664 58.02 -3.36 87.19
CA PHE A 664 58.68 -4.31 86.31
C PHE A 664 58.45 -5.72 86.83
N ILE A 665 57.92 -6.63 86.01
CA ILE A 665 57.74 -8.05 86.35
C ILE A 665 58.71 -8.83 85.49
N ARG A 666 59.75 -9.41 86.10
CA ARG A 666 60.74 -10.23 85.40
C ARG A 666 60.09 -11.53 84.90
N ASP A 667 60.64 -12.12 83.84
CA ASP A 667 60.22 -13.44 83.34
C ASP A 667 60.40 -14.57 84.38
N ASP A 668 61.29 -14.36 85.36
CA ASP A 668 61.49 -15.22 86.53
C ASP A 668 60.44 -15.02 87.67
N GLY A 669 59.49 -14.09 87.49
CA GLY A 669 58.39 -13.81 88.42
C GLY A 669 58.67 -12.72 89.45
N ASN A 670 59.91 -12.24 89.58
CA ASN A 670 60.24 -11.19 90.56
C ASN A 670 59.72 -9.81 90.15
N VAL A 671 59.23 -9.03 91.11
CA VAL A 671 58.54 -7.75 90.88
C VAL A 671 59.32 -6.56 91.44
N GLY A 672 59.56 -5.55 90.61
CA GLY A 672 60.07 -4.24 91.00
C GLY A 672 58.98 -3.17 90.99
N ILE A 673 58.99 -2.25 91.94
CA ILE A 673 58.16 -1.02 91.92
C ILE A 673 59.07 0.21 92.04
N GLY A 674 58.99 1.09 91.04
CA GLY A 674 59.87 2.25 90.89
C GLY A 674 61.32 1.93 90.47
N ILE A 675 61.59 0.71 90.02
CA ILE A 675 62.93 0.23 89.61
C ILE A 675 62.85 -0.65 88.36
N SER A 676 63.93 -0.62 87.57
CA SER A 676 64.09 -1.37 86.30
C SER A 676 64.85 -2.70 86.45
N ASN A 677 65.38 -3.02 87.63
CA ASN A 677 66.11 -4.26 87.88
C ASN A 677 65.89 -4.68 89.33
N THR A 678 65.28 -5.85 89.53
CA THR A 678 65.30 -6.55 90.81
C THR A 678 66.35 -7.66 90.79
N SER A 679 67.21 -7.65 91.80
CA SER A 679 68.27 -8.65 92.00
C SER A 679 68.43 -9.09 93.46
N LEU A 680 67.67 -8.50 94.39
CA LEU A 680 67.85 -8.67 95.83
C LEU A 680 66.69 -9.43 96.52
N ALA A 681 65.49 -9.40 95.96
CA ALA A 681 64.29 -10.03 96.53
C ALA A 681 63.18 -10.19 95.47
N GLY A 682 62.21 -11.06 95.75
CA GLY A 682 61.05 -11.30 94.87
C GLY A 682 60.05 -10.15 94.76
N LEU A 683 60.03 -9.24 95.74
CA LEU A 683 59.48 -7.89 95.58
C LEU A 683 60.50 -6.87 96.09
N GLN A 684 60.76 -5.83 95.30
CA GLN A 684 61.62 -4.73 95.70
C GLN A 684 60.98 -3.39 95.30
N VAL A 685 60.92 -2.43 96.24
CA VAL A 685 60.25 -1.13 96.08
C VAL A 685 61.26 -0.04 96.42
N ALA A 686 61.53 0.90 95.50
CA ALA A 686 62.47 2.01 95.75
C ALA A 686 61.80 3.36 96.05
N THR A 687 60.47 3.44 95.94
CA THR A 687 59.69 4.58 96.44
C THR A 687 59.38 4.41 97.92
N THR A 688 59.15 5.50 98.64
CA THR A 688 58.67 5.46 100.04
C THR A 688 57.42 4.60 100.16
N VAL A 689 57.53 3.48 100.90
CA VAL A 689 56.37 2.72 101.35
C VAL A 689 55.71 3.55 102.46
N GLY A 690 54.42 3.85 102.30
CA GLY A 690 53.64 4.57 103.30
C GLY A 690 53.43 3.76 104.58
N ASN A 691 52.55 4.22 105.46
CA ASN A 691 52.14 3.58 106.71
C ASN A 691 52.03 2.04 106.60
N THR A 692 53.06 1.37 107.12
CA THR A 692 53.48 0.04 106.66
C THR A 692 52.52 -1.08 107.06
N VAL A 693 51.80 -1.64 106.08
CA VAL A 693 51.28 -3.01 106.17
C VAL A 693 51.53 -3.74 104.85
N ALA A 694 52.79 -4.13 104.62
CA ALA A 694 53.14 -5.05 103.54
C ALA A 694 52.83 -6.50 104.01
N MET A 695 51.62 -6.98 103.72
CA MET A 695 51.21 -8.35 104.06
C MET A 695 51.67 -9.34 102.99
N PHE A 696 52.71 -10.11 103.28
CA PHE A 696 53.10 -11.26 102.47
C PHE A 696 52.75 -12.56 103.20
N GLY A 697 51.80 -13.30 102.64
CA GLY A 697 51.36 -14.59 103.18
C GLY A 697 50.25 -14.49 104.24
N SER A 698 49.40 -15.53 104.28
CA SER A 698 48.26 -15.62 105.18
C SER A 698 48.67 -16.19 106.55
N GLY A 699 48.43 -15.44 107.62
CA GLY A 699 48.06 -16.04 108.91
C GLY A 699 48.94 -15.80 110.14
N THR A 700 50.06 -15.07 110.07
CA THR A 700 50.84 -14.72 111.27
C THR A 700 51.44 -13.31 111.20
N ALA A 701 51.34 -12.56 112.29
CA ALA A 701 51.82 -11.19 112.38
C ALA A 701 53.36 -11.15 112.50
N GLY A 702 54.04 -10.70 111.45
CA GLY A 702 55.49 -10.45 111.45
C GLY A 702 56.12 -10.60 110.08
N ILE A 703 57.19 -9.84 109.82
CA ILE A 703 58.02 -10.01 108.63
C ILE A 703 58.85 -11.29 108.82
N SER A 704 58.52 -12.37 108.12
CA SER A 704 59.32 -13.60 108.12
C SER A 704 60.51 -13.46 107.16
N ILE A 705 61.64 -12.98 107.67
CA ILE A 705 62.91 -12.95 106.94
C ILE A 705 63.60 -14.31 107.10
N VAL A 706 63.27 -15.26 106.23
CA VAL A 706 64.01 -16.53 106.09
C VAL A 706 65.35 -16.24 105.39
N ARG A 707 66.45 -16.79 105.91
CA ARG A 707 67.82 -16.49 105.45
C ARG A 707 68.75 -17.69 105.64
N ASP A 708 69.53 -18.01 104.60
CA ASP A 708 70.48 -19.14 104.60
C ASP A 708 71.95 -18.73 104.87
N ALA A 709 72.25 -17.43 105.03
CA ALA A 709 73.59 -16.92 105.36
C ALA A 709 73.53 -15.58 106.15
N PRO A 710 74.58 -15.22 106.94
CA PRO A 710 74.47 -14.15 107.94
C PRO A 710 74.83 -12.76 107.39
N GLY A 711 73.89 -11.80 107.53
CA GLY A 711 74.17 -10.39 107.23
C GLY A 711 72.91 -9.53 107.04
N ILE A 712 72.11 -9.34 108.09
CA ILE A 712 71.06 -8.30 108.08
C ILE A 712 71.69 -6.99 108.59
N TYR A 713 71.90 -6.03 107.70
CA TYR A 713 72.27 -4.67 108.08
C TYR A 713 71.01 -3.84 108.38
N HIS A 714 70.63 -3.74 109.65
CA HIS A 714 69.69 -2.72 110.09
C HIS A 714 70.40 -1.36 110.15
N ASN A 715 70.16 -0.49 109.16
CA ASN A 715 70.52 0.93 109.26
C ASN A 715 69.45 1.68 110.10
N SER A 716 69.44 1.42 111.40
CA SER A 716 68.60 2.13 112.36
C SER A 716 69.28 3.45 112.74
N TYR A 717 68.88 4.55 112.11
CA TYR A 717 69.44 5.88 112.36
C TYR A 717 69.01 6.40 113.75
N TRP A 718 69.78 6.05 114.79
CA TRP A 718 69.54 6.44 116.18
C TRP A 718 70.21 7.78 116.49
N ASN A 719 69.40 8.84 116.64
CA ASN A 719 69.88 10.16 117.05
C ASN A 719 69.77 10.31 118.57
N GLY A 720 70.80 9.84 119.30
CA GLY A 720 70.79 9.76 120.76
C GLY A 720 71.84 10.63 121.44
N GLY A 721 71.40 11.44 122.40
CA GLY A 721 72.27 11.97 123.47
C GLY A 721 72.77 10.86 124.40
N PRO A 722 73.73 11.16 125.30
CA PRO A 722 74.57 10.14 125.92
C PRO A 722 73.83 9.20 126.87
N LEU A 723 74.06 7.90 126.68
CA LEU A 723 73.68 6.83 127.59
C LEU A 723 74.88 6.53 128.51
N PHE A 724 74.65 6.45 129.83
CA PHE A 724 75.63 5.79 130.71
C PHE A 724 75.51 4.27 130.54
N MET A 725 76.63 3.62 130.25
CA MET A 725 76.76 2.16 130.19
C MET A 725 77.73 1.68 131.26
N GLY A 726 77.46 0.48 131.78
CA GLY A 726 78.51 -0.46 132.18
C GLY A 726 78.72 -1.47 131.06
#